data_AF-A0A956LB86-F1
#
_entry.id   AF-A0A956LB86-F1
#
_cell.length_a   1.000
_cell.length_b   1.000
_cell.length_c   1.000
_cell.angle_alpha   90.00
_cell.angle_beta   90.00
_cell.angle_gamma   90.00
#
_symmetry.space_group_name_H-M   'P 1'
#
loop_
_entity.id
_entity.type
_entity.pdbx_description
1 polymer ?
#
loop_
_entity_poly.entity_id
_entity_poly.type
_entity_poly.pdbx_seq_one_letter_code
_entity_poly.pdbx_strand_id
1 'polypeptide(L)'
;MSVRDELRRFLRHPRVFASEVSTDSRCDWLAGLAFARAAIAASPSEHVLREAQERGWQGIADHRVALILGPPGTGKTFALSWMALGYLEGRRQAGRPCRIFLTGFTRNSISNLLEHVRRRAVHAEGPVRMLWLGREPDQSLPEGVDVIKPEALGDALDSKYLVVGATGWGLFRAIQRGKLAMAQGPTAPMFDLICIDEASQMVVSQGLLSSAGLAPQGRVLVAGDDNQLAPVRETHEREIDGLRLGSSLYGFLKHADIPEFPLTETFRLNQLLSEYPAQVFYEGRYESVVDVRCKRLDLRDNWEQDLEDWQRHALDPENPVCVLLYNGPLCGTSNDFEARLTATLVQLLHERMKPHDDESELSAQTFWTERLAVVSPHRAQNANLRTLIRDRGLGEDCVVETVDRIQGRERDAIIASYTVSDPEFAKMEASFIFSAERFNVTITRARTKLILLISRQLLSVVPDDDELFEQAQILRDYVYETREIASWPVLGPDGAPIELTVRVRRFDDAGAPEVYTETLVRTPLSNETELSPALTELLSTVRERAQTSKYQSVASFELSKQLSRTKREVLEGLLELFNLGFVVLRIRESNHGTFWTASPRDPARPPIGCDLESVQAHIEDYIAVLRRGSRAPYYETVRDQFCWINLEGDDHLEPLVEALVAEGTLEWGQTDTGRRTLDSSSSHTSAREPAPRPPLPQVPSESDFGILNALEDIEQRRVNFGVFESWTRPTTLAGTTQLSLTQLQPALRRLRQDGWLMTLDDGRLRSRAAELARELRYVKQRFREDDAGNRPFLVRSAKVRFLDRDKPTRNQSLRQTLDTLESTLHATPNAANVLRATARMLCAQWSVDDPLLAGFQARGLLELLPAWFGHGDTRAFVLTADTGSGKTEAAGLPLIIASAIDKLAGVTGTHAVLVYPRIRLANNQAQRLAGYLAALAQQDGMPTLTLGVQNSEVPSNFGDNAKHTWERVGSSYTFPLFPCPRDACGGSLLLTPTPEPDQPDRLWCRNCAWSYTGWIGSKRGLGKADTNLFIMTTESLHSWLHSHWRGRLFGDAKNVPPPRALLADEIHLYSHIHGAQVGYALRRLLARLRINSRNRRDRPLAIGMSATLGEASRVWSELCGYGAITEISPTADEREPNPRSREYFYFVQPEVESRGKDVAGASTTIQSLMCLAHGMRRRGGKRGGYRGLVFLDSIDKVKRLHGDYLDAERNQRL
;
A
#
# COMPACT_ATOMS: atom_id res chain seq x y z
N MET A 1 9.91 -42.27 25.32
CA MET A 1 10.04 -40.87 24.85
C MET A 1 8.95 -40.02 25.47
N SER A 2 9.25 -38.79 25.88
CA SER A 2 8.24 -37.85 26.38
C SER A 2 7.45 -37.20 25.22
N VAL A 3 6.27 -36.66 25.49
CA VAL A 3 5.49 -35.90 24.47
C VAL A 3 6.29 -34.68 23.99
N ARG A 4 7.07 -34.08 24.89
CA ARG A 4 8.02 -33.02 24.56
C ARG A 4 9.07 -33.46 23.54
N ASP A 5 9.56 -34.69 23.61
CA ASP A 5 10.52 -35.20 22.63
C ASP A 5 9.86 -35.42 21.27
N GLU A 6 8.63 -35.93 21.25
CA GLU A 6 7.83 -36.09 20.03
C GLU A 6 7.57 -34.74 19.34
N LEU A 7 7.18 -33.69 20.09
CA LEU A 7 6.99 -32.35 19.53
C LEU A 7 8.29 -31.73 19.00
N ARG A 8 9.43 -32.01 19.65
CA ARG A 8 10.74 -31.59 19.13
C ARG A 8 11.09 -32.30 17.82
N ARG A 9 10.76 -33.58 17.70
CA ARG A 9 10.95 -34.35 16.46
C ARG A 9 10.01 -33.86 15.36
N PHE A 10 8.74 -33.61 15.68
CA PHE A 10 7.78 -32.99 14.77
C PHE A 10 8.30 -31.65 14.22
N LEU A 11 8.94 -30.82 15.05
CA LEU A 11 9.50 -29.54 14.60
C LEU A 11 10.81 -29.64 13.81
N ARG A 12 11.72 -30.51 14.23
CA ARG A 12 13.08 -30.59 13.65
C ARG A 12 13.18 -31.55 12.47
N HIS A 13 12.40 -32.63 12.51
CA HIS A 13 12.40 -33.71 11.53
C HIS A 13 10.95 -34.13 11.19
N PRO A 14 10.10 -33.20 10.71
CA PRO A 14 8.69 -33.44 10.42
C PRO A 14 8.45 -34.65 9.52
N ARG A 15 9.24 -34.80 8.44
CA ARG A 15 9.10 -35.92 7.48
C ARG A 15 9.34 -37.29 8.11
N VAL A 16 10.38 -37.41 8.94
CA VAL A 16 10.67 -38.66 9.67
C VAL A 16 9.53 -38.95 10.63
N PHE A 17 9.11 -37.96 11.41
CA PHE A 17 7.99 -38.10 12.35
C PHE A 17 6.69 -38.53 11.66
N ALA A 18 6.40 -37.98 10.47
CA ALA A 18 5.21 -38.32 9.70
C ALA A 18 5.23 -39.75 9.12
N SER A 19 6.40 -40.29 8.79
CA SER A 19 6.54 -41.65 8.26
C SER A 19 6.48 -42.76 9.32
N GLU A 20 6.60 -42.43 10.60
CA GLU A 20 6.64 -43.40 11.69
C GLU A 20 5.25 -43.87 12.10
N VAL A 21 4.70 -44.84 11.36
CA VAL A 21 3.43 -45.49 11.68
C VAL A 21 3.62 -46.95 12.03
N SER A 22 3.04 -47.39 13.16
CA SER A 22 3.01 -48.81 13.52
C SER A 22 2.04 -49.59 12.62
N THR A 23 2.34 -50.87 12.33
CA THR A 23 1.44 -51.77 11.60
C THR A 23 0.05 -51.84 12.23
N ASP A 24 -0.03 -51.89 13.55
CA ASP A 24 -1.30 -51.93 14.29
C ASP A 24 -2.17 -50.69 14.04
N SER A 25 -1.57 -49.49 14.10
CA SER A 25 -2.25 -48.23 13.81
C SER A 25 -2.66 -48.10 12.35
N ARG A 26 -1.90 -48.69 11.42
CA ARG A 26 -2.26 -48.78 10.00
C ARG A 26 -3.49 -49.68 9.80
N CYS A 27 -3.50 -50.85 10.43
CA CYS A 27 -4.63 -51.77 10.39
C CYS A 27 -5.90 -51.13 10.98
N ASP A 28 -5.81 -50.43 12.11
CA ASP A 28 -6.97 -49.71 12.70
C ASP A 28 -7.55 -48.69 11.73
N TRP A 29 -6.69 -47.90 11.08
CA TRP A 29 -7.11 -46.86 10.16
C TRP A 29 -7.86 -47.41 8.95
N LEU A 30 -7.39 -48.53 8.39
CA LEU A 30 -8.02 -49.23 7.27
C LEU A 30 -9.29 -49.98 7.69
N ALA A 31 -9.31 -50.58 8.88
CA ALA A 31 -10.53 -51.15 9.46
C ALA A 31 -11.62 -50.07 9.62
N GLY A 32 -11.22 -48.86 10.00
CA GLY A 32 -12.10 -47.69 10.05
C GLY A 32 -12.73 -47.32 8.71
N LEU A 33 -12.00 -47.45 7.59
CA LEU A 33 -12.56 -47.25 6.25
C LEU A 33 -13.58 -48.34 5.91
N ALA A 34 -13.29 -49.60 6.24
CA ALA A 34 -14.22 -50.70 6.02
C ALA A 34 -15.53 -50.50 6.82
N PHE A 35 -15.41 -50.07 8.07
CA PHE A 35 -16.55 -49.66 8.90
C PHE A 35 -17.34 -48.53 8.24
N ALA A 36 -16.70 -47.44 7.83
CA ALA A 36 -17.38 -46.30 7.22
C ALA A 36 -18.12 -46.68 5.94
N ARG A 37 -17.51 -47.50 5.07
CA ARG A 37 -18.17 -48.03 3.86
C ARG A 37 -19.42 -48.83 4.18
N ALA A 38 -19.35 -49.73 5.18
CA ALA A 38 -20.48 -50.54 5.59
C ALA A 38 -21.61 -49.68 6.18
N ALA A 39 -21.26 -48.72 7.05
CA ALA A 39 -22.23 -47.80 7.67
C ALA A 39 -22.94 -46.91 6.64
N ILE A 40 -22.19 -46.34 5.69
CA ILE A 40 -22.73 -45.50 4.62
C ILE A 40 -23.63 -46.33 3.69
N ALA A 41 -23.20 -47.53 3.30
CA ALA A 41 -24.01 -48.40 2.44
C ALA A 41 -25.33 -48.85 3.11
N ALA A 42 -25.34 -48.98 4.44
CA ALA A 42 -26.51 -49.36 5.22
C ALA A 42 -27.48 -48.20 5.51
N SER A 43 -27.07 -46.95 5.29
CA SER A 43 -27.85 -45.76 5.68
C SER A 43 -28.20 -44.88 4.46
N PRO A 44 -29.47 -44.85 4.02
CA PRO A 44 -29.90 -44.00 2.91
C PRO A 44 -29.73 -42.50 3.14
N SER A 45 -29.56 -42.07 4.40
CA SER A 45 -29.38 -40.66 4.78
C SER A 45 -27.93 -40.17 4.69
N GLU A 46 -26.96 -41.05 4.49
CA GLU A 46 -25.55 -40.69 4.37
C GLU A 46 -25.10 -40.60 2.91
N HIS A 47 -24.22 -39.65 2.62
CA HIS A 47 -23.62 -39.52 1.29
C HIS A 47 -22.47 -40.52 1.11
N VAL A 48 -22.34 -41.05 -0.10
CA VAL A 48 -21.25 -41.98 -0.47
C VAL A 48 -19.91 -41.23 -0.46
N LEU A 49 -18.86 -41.89 0.08
CA LEU A 49 -17.49 -41.39 -0.02
C LEU A 49 -17.05 -41.32 -1.48
N ARG A 50 -16.53 -40.17 -1.89
CA ARG A 50 -15.99 -39.99 -3.24
C ARG A 50 -14.61 -40.61 -3.39
N GLU A 51 -14.20 -40.88 -4.62
CA GLU A 51 -12.91 -41.53 -4.91
C GLU A 51 -11.72 -40.80 -4.27
N ALA A 52 -11.68 -39.46 -4.36
CA ALA A 52 -10.63 -38.67 -3.73
C ALA A 52 -10.61 -38.79 -2.19
N GLN A 53 -11.78 -38.87 -1.56
CA GLN A 53 -11.91 -39.05 -0.11
C GLN A 53 -11.44 -40.45 0.31
N GLU A 54 -11.78 -41.48 -0.46
CA GLU A 54 -11.33 -42.86 -0.21
C GLU A 54 -9.84 -43.05 -0.45
N ARG A 55 -9.30 -42.51 -1.56
CA ARG A 55 -7.87 -42.54 -1.86
C ARG A 55 -7.07 -41.79 -0.79
N GLY A 56 -7.57 -40.63 -0.35
CA GLY A 56 -7.00 -39.90 0.78
C GLY A 56 -6.99 -40.74 2.05
N TRP A 57 -8.11 -41.39 2.39
CA TRP A 57 -8.18 -42.28 3.55
C TRP A 57 -7.17 -43.42 3.47
N GLN A 58 -7.06 -44.10 2.32
CA GLN A 58 -6.13 -45.20 2.12
C GLN A 58 -4.67 -44.73 2.21
N GLY A 59 -4.32 -43.62 1.56
CA GLY A 59 -2.97 -43.08 1.57
C GLY A 59 -2.53 -42.60 2.96
N ILE A 60 -3.43 -41.99 3.73
CA ILE A 60 -3.14 -41.57 5.12
C ILE A 60 -2.81 -42.76 6.04
N ALA A 61 -3.22 -43.98 5.68
CA ALA A 61 -2.95 -45.16 6.49
C ALA A 61 -1.45 -45.37 6.76
N ASP A 62 -0.60 -44.99 5.81
CA ASP A 62 0.86 -45.14 5.84
C ASP A 62 1.58 -43.97 6.53
N HIS A 63 0.83 -42.99 7.07
CA HIS A 63 1.40 -41.78 7.66
C HIS A 63 0.84 -41.49 9.06
N ARG A 64 1.73 -41.16 9.99
CA ARG A 64 1.40 -40.64 11.31
C ARG A 64 0.86 -39.21 11.25
N VAL A 65 1.37 -38.42 10.31
CA VAL A 65 0.91 -37.05 10.03
C VAL A 65 0.65 -36.93 8.53
N ALA A 66 -0.52 -36.41 8.17
CA ALA A 66 -0.88 -36.19 6.78
C ALA A 66 -1.74 -34.94 6.62
N LEU A 67 -1.68 -34.36 5.41
CA LEU A 67 -2.45 -33.19 5.01
C LEU A 67 -3.66 -33.60 4.17
N ILE A 68 -4.82 -33.02 4.47
CA ILE A 68 -5.99 -33.04 3.58
C ILE A 68 -6.17 -31.64 3.02
N LEU A 69 -5.92 -31.50 1.72
CA LEU A 69 -6.26 -30.28 0.99
C LEU A 69 -7.75 -30.33 0.69
N GLY A 70 -8.52 -29.45 1.32
CA GLY A 70 -9.96 -29.38 1.11
C GLY A 70 -10.36 -28.03 0.53
N PRO A 71 -10.37 -27.90 -0.81
CA PRO A 71 -10.90 -26.73 -1.51
C PRO A 71 -12.35 -26.42 -1.09
N PRO A 72 -12.88 -25.22 -1.38
CA PRO A 72 -14.22 -24.80 -0.99
C PRO A 72 -15.31 -25.81 -1.37
N GLY A 73 -16.16 -26.20 -0.41
CA GLY A 73 -17.31 -27.06 -0.70
C GLY A 73 -17.00 -28.53 -1.02
N THR A 74 -15.76 -29.00 -0.81
CA THR A 74 -15.36 -30.40 -1.09
C THR A 74 -15.75 -31.41 -0.01
N GLY A 75 -16.42 -30.97 1.05
CA GLY A 75 -16.80 -31.83 2.18
C GLY A 75 -15.62 -32.18 3.10
N LYS A 76 -14.65 -31.27 3.28
CA LYS A 76 -13.52 -31.45 4.21
C LYS A 76 -13.96 -31.90 5.61
N THR A 77 -14.93 -31.21 6.22
CA THR A 77 -15.50 -31.57 7.52
C THR A 77 -16.24 -32.92 7.49
N PHE A 78 -16.91 -33.24 6.38
CA PHE A 78 -17.55 -34.54 6.17
C PHE A 78 -16.50 -35.67 6.19
N ALA A 79 -15.43 -35.56 5.40
CA ALA A 79 -14.35 -36.54 5.35
C ALA A 79 -13.64 -36.68 6.71
N LEU A 80 -13.26 -35.56 7.34
CA LEU A 80 -12.63 -35.55 8.66
C LEU A 80 -13.48 -36.25 9.72
N SER A 81 -14.79 -36.04 9.71
CA SER A 81 -15.68 -36.63 10.71
C SER A 81 -15.77 -38.14 10.58
N TRP A 82 -15.85 -38.66 9.36
CA TRP A 82 -15.78 -40.09 9.10
C TRP A 82 -14.42 -40.68 9.46
N MET A 83 -13.32 -40.01 9.11
CA MET A 83 -11.97 -40.48 9.46
C MET A 83 -11.74 -40.54 10.97
N ALA A 84 -12.22 -39.55 11.72
CA ALA A 84 -12.15 -39.54 13.18
C ALA A 84 -12.94 -40.71 13.78
N LEU A 85 -14.22 -40.86 13.39
CA LEU A 85 -15.06 -41.94 13.91
C LEU A 85 -14.54 -43.32 13.46
N GLY A 86 -14.14 -43.46 12.20
CA GLY A 86 -13.62 -44.71 11.66
C GLY A 86 -12.34 -45.15 12.38
N TYR A 87 -11.40 -44.25 12.69
CA TYR A 87 -10.23 -44.61 13.48
C TYR A 87 -10.59 -45.06 14.90
N LEU A 88 -11.62 -44.48 15.50
CA LEU A 88 -12.16 -44.93 16.79
C LEU A 88 -12.73 -46.35 16.69
N GLU A 89 -13.54 -46.63 15.66
CA GLU A 89 -14.13 -47.96 15.46
C GLU A 89 -13.09 -49.02 15.11
N GLY A 90 -12.13 -48.71 14.24
CA GLY A 90 -11.05 -49.64 13.91
C GLY A 90 -10.25 -50.06 15.14
N ARG A 91 -9.97 -49.11 16.04
CA ARG A 91 -9.34 -49.42 17.34
C ARG A 91 -10.27 -50.19 18.27
N ARG A 92 -11.57 -49.91 18.27
CA ARG A 92 -12.57 -50.64 19.05
C ARG A 92 -12.64 -52.11 18.63
N GLN A 93 -12.68 -52.39 17.33
CA GLN A 93 -12.67 -53.74 16.78
C GLN A 93 -11.38 -54.50 17.17
N ALA A 94 -10.26 -53.79 17.29
CA ALA A 94 -9.00 -54.32 17.80
C ALA A 94 -8.92 -54.38 19.34
N GLY A 95 -9.99 -54.04 20.08
CA GLY A 95 -10.04 -54.07 21.55
C GLY A 95 -9.21 -52.98 22.24
N ARG A 96 -8.77 -51.95 21.52
CA ARG A 96 -7.89 -50.88 22.01
C ARG A 96 -8.68 -49.60 22.33
N PRO A 97 -8.30 -48.84 23.37
CA PRO A 97 -8.91 -47.54 23.64
C PRO A 97 -8.54 -46.54 22.54
N CYS A 98 -9.44 -45.58 22.28
CA CYS A 98 -9.21 -44.48 21.35
C CYS A 98 -9.75 -43.18 21.91
N ARG A 99 -8.85 -42.21 22.08
CA ARG A 99 -9.17 -40.86 22.54
C ARG A 99 -8.82 -39.86 21.45
N ILE A 100 -9.80 -39.10 21.00
CA ILE A 100 -9.69 -38.17 19.87
C ILE A 100 -9.78 -36.73 20.38
N PHE A 101 -8.86 -35.88 19.91
CA PHE A 101 -8.91 -34.44 20.12
C PHE A 101 -9.26 -33.73 18.82
N LEU A 102 -10.39 -33.01 18.83
CA LEU A 102 -10.84 -32.17 17.73
C LEU A 102 -10.50 -30.72 18.03
N THR A 103 -9.78 -30.07 17.11
CA THR A 103 -9.31 -28.69 17.29
C THR A 103 -9.23 -27.93 15.97
N GLY A 104 -9.00 -26.63 16.04
CA GLY A 104 -8.95 -25.74 14.89
C GLY A 104 -8.76 -24.29 15.30
N PHE A 105 -8.78 -23.37 14.32
CA PHE A 105 -8.53 -21.95 14.57
C PHE A 105 -9.66 -21.27 15.37
N THR A 106 -10.93 -21.57 15.06
CA THR A 106 -12.10 -20.95 15.71
C THR A 106 -12.90 -21.93 16.54
N ARG A 107 -13.65 -21.46 17.55
CA ARG A 107 -14.56 -22.34 18.31
C ARG A 107 -15.69 -22.90 17.44
N ASN A 108 -16.15 -22.13 16.45
CA ASN A 108 -17.24 -22.54 15.59
C ASN A 108 -16.82 -23.68 14.64
N SER A 109 -15.61 -23.63 14.05
CA SER A 109 -15.12 -24.73 13.22
C SER A 109 -14.96 -26.02 14.03
N ILE A 110 -14.50 -25.92 15.29
CA ILE A 110 -14.39 -27.08 16.20
C ILE A 110 -15.78 -27.64 16.54
N SER A 111 -16.73 -26.77 16.86
CA SER A 111 -18.12 -27.17 17.17
C SER A 111 -18.78 -27.85 15.97
N ASN A 112 -18.57 -27.31 14.77
CA ASN A 112 -19.08 -27.90 13.53
C ASN A 112 -18.49 -29.30 13.29
N LEU A 113 -17.16 -29.46 13.41
CA LEU A 113 -16.54 -30.79 13.26
C LEU A 113 -17.06 -31.77 14.32
N LEU A 114 -17.22 -31.33 15.56
CA LEU A 114 -17.78 -32.15 16.65
C LEU A 114 -19.22 -32.57 16.36
N GLU A 115 -20.07 -31.67 15.85
CA GLU A 115 -21.43 -32.00 15.43
C GLU A 115 -21.45 -33.04 14.30
N HIS A 116 -20.55 -32.90 13.32
CA HIS A 116 -20.44 -33.87 12.24
C HIS A 116 -20.00 -35.25 12.76
N VAL A 117 -19.08 -35.33 13.71
CA VAL A 117 -18.71 -36.60 14.35
C VAL A 117 -19.88 -37.16 15.16
N ARG A 118 -20.61 -36.32 15.90
CA ARG A 118 -21.79 -36.71 16.68
C ARG A 118 -22.90 -37.32 15.81
N ARG A 119 -23.24 -36.67 14.69
CA ARG A 119 -24.24 -37.18 13.74
C ARG A 119 -23.91 -38.58 13.25
N ARG A 120 -22.62 -38.87 13.03
CA ARG A 120 -22.15 -40.17 12.53
C ARG A 120 -21.96 -41.21 13.62
N ALA A 121 -21.79 -40.78 14.87
CA ALA A 121 -21.60 -41.68 16.00
C ALA A 121 -22.84 -42.56 16.29
N VAL A 122 -23.99 -42.28 15.67
CA VAL A 122 -25.15 -43.19 15.66
C VAL A 122 -24.85 -44.54 14.99
N HIS A 123 -23.86 -44.57 14.08
CA HIS A 123 -23.42 -45.77 13.39
C HIS A 123 -22.34 -46.54 14.17
N ALA A 124 -21.84 -46.00 15.28
CA ALA A 124 -20.80 -46.62 16.09
C ALA A 124 -21.29 -47.93 16.72
N GLU A 125 -20.40 -48.93 16.87
CA GLU A 125 -20.76 -50.22 17.48
C GLU A 125 -21.07 -50.11 18.98
N GLY A 126 -20.68 -49.02 19.63
CA GLY A 126 -20.92 -48.78 21.05
C GLY A 126 -20.84 -47.29 21.41
N PRO A 127 -21.14 -46.95 22.69
CA PRO A 127 -21.24 -45.56 23.12
C PRO A 127 -19.92 -44.81 22.94
N VAL A 128 -20.00 -43.61 22.38
CA VAL A 128 -18.88 -42.67 22.22
C VAL A 128 -19.16 -41.46 23.11
N ARG A 129 -18.33 -41.24 24.13
CA ARG A 129 -18.47 -40.07 25.00
C ARG A 129 -17.94 -38.84 24.26
N MET A 130 -18.72 -37.77 24.21
CA MET A 130 -18.35 -36.52 23.52
C MET A 130 -18.37 -35.34 24.48
N LEU A 131 -17.27 -34.60 24.55
CA LEU A 131 -17.07 -33.53 25.52
C LEU A 131 -16.59 -32.23 24.87
N TRP A 132 -17.00 -31.10 25.42
CA TRP A 132 -16.44 -29.78 25.13
C TRP A 132 -15.59 -29.30 26.31
N LEU A 133 -14.32 -28.94 26.05
CA LEU A 133 -13.39 -28.50 27.09
C LEU A 133 -13.25 -26.98 27.14
N GLY A 134 -13.72 -26.38 28.24
CA GLY A 134 -13.54 -24.96 28.54
C GLY A 134 -14.71 -24.07 28.11
N ARG A 135 -14.42 -22.91 27.53
CA ARG A 135 -15.45 -21.91 27.17
C ARG A 135 -16.16 -22.32 25.89
N GLU A 136 -17.49 -22.27 25.92
CA GLU A 136 -18.38 -22.61 24.81
C GLU A 136 -18.21 -21.66 23.59
N PRO A 137 -18.60 -22.11 22.38
CA PRO A 137 -18.73 -21.25 21.21
C PRO A 137 -19.88 -20.23 21.38
N ASP A 138 -19.95 -19.24 20.49
CA ASP A 138 -21.08 -18.30 20.46
C ASP A 138 -22.34 -18.96 19.85
N GLN A 139 -22.16 -20.02 19.06
CA GLN A 139 -23.22 -20.93 18.63
C GLN A 139 -23.46 -22.00 19.70
N SER A 140 -24.71 -22.42 19.85
CA SER A 140 -25.09 -23.51 20.75
C SER A 140 -24.33 -24.80 20.41
N LEU A 141 -23.84 -25.48 21.45
CA LEU A 141 -23.24 -26.80 21.28
C LEU A 141 -24.30 -27.84 20.87
N PRO A 142 -23.88 -28.90 20.18
CA PRO A 142 -24.74 -30.04 19.88
C PRO A 142 -25.36 -30.69 21.12
N GLU A 143 -26.61 -31.16 20.97
CA GLU A 143 -27.25 -31.99 21.97
C GLU A 143 -26.46 -33.30 22.19
N GLY A 144 -26.22 -33.70 23.44
CA GLY A 144 -25.41 -34.88 23.78
C GLY A 144 -23.90 -34.63 23.89
N VAL A 145 -23.44 -33.38 23.88
CA VAL A 145 -22.06 -32.98 24.19
C VAL A 145 -22.00 -32.36 25.59
N ASP A 146 -21.27 -32.98 26.52
CA ASP A 146 -21.12 -32.42 27.87
C ASP A 146 -20.00 -31.38 27.93
N VAL A 147 -20.28 -30.24 28.56
CA VAL A 147 -19.27 -29.20 28.82
C VAL A 147 -18.51 -29.53 30.10
N ILE A 148 -17.19 -29.71 29.98
CA ILE A 148 -16.31 -29.97 31.13
C ILE A 148 -15.37 -28.79 31.40
N LYS A 149 -15.11 -28.58 32.69
CA LYS A 149 -14.09 -27.64 33.15
C LYS A 149 -12.69 -28.26 33.01
N PRO A 150 -11.62 -27.43 32.87
CA PRO A 150 -10.25 -27.90 32.75
C PRO A 150 -9.80 -28.93 33.80
N GLU A 151 -10.31 -28.81 35.03
CA GLU A 151 -9.96 -29.66 36.17
C GLU A 151 -10.54 -31.08 36.06
N ALA A 152 -11.65 -31.25 35.33
CA ALA A 152 -12.34 -32.52 35.14
C ALA A 152 -11.80 -33.34 33.94
N LEU A 153 -10.80 -32.83 33.23
CA LEU A 153 -10.20 -33.53 32.08
C LEU A 153 -9.55 -34.86 32.49
N GLY A 154 -9.00 -34.96 33.70
CA GLY A 154 -8.44 -36.20 34.23
C GLY A 154 -9.46 -37.33 34.26
N ASP A 155 -10.59 -37.12 34.94
CA ASP A 155 -11.68 -38.10 35.08
C ASP A 155 -12.33 -38.44 33.72
N ALA A 156 -12.35 -37.48 32.78
CA ALA A 156 -12.84 -37.72 31.44
C ALA A 156 -11.99 -38.75 30.66
N LEU A 157 -10.67 -38.72 30.84
CA LEU A 157 -9.74 -39.59 30.13
C LEU A 157 -9.84 -41.07 30.55
N ASP A 158 -10.51 -41.41 31.65
CA ASP A 158 -10.77 -42.81 32.05
C ASP A 158 -11.71 -43.53 31.07
N SER A 159 -12.42 -42.78 30.24
CA SER A 159 -13.28 -43.34 29.18
C SER A 159 -12.42 -43.96 28.06
N LYS A 160 -12.72 -45.22 27.69
CA LYS A 160 -12.00 -45.95 26.62
C LYS A 160 -12.21 -45.36 25.23
N TYR A 161 -13.39 -44.81 24.96
CA TYR A 161 -13.79 -44.22 23.68
C TYR A 161 -14.31 -42.81 23.91
N LEU A 162 -13.50 -41.82 23.56
CA LEU A 162 -13.71 -40.42 23.94
C LEU A 162 -13.38 -39.49 22.77
N VAL A 163 -14.23 -38.49 22.55
CA VAL A 163 -13.98 -37.37 21.63
C VAL A 163 -14.06 -36.07 22.42
N VAL A 164 -13.01 -35.25 22.35
CA VAL A 164 -12.94 -33.95 23.04
C VAL A 164 -12.76 -32.83 22.03
N GLY A 165 -13.68 -31.88 22.01
CA GLY A 165 -13.55 -30.63 21.25
C GLY A 165 -12.98 -29.50 22.10
N ALA A 166 -11.87 -28.89 21.67
CA ALA A 166 -11.34 -27.68 22.31
C ALA A 166 -10.34 -26.93 21.42
N THR A 167 -10.17 -25.65 21.68
CA THR A 167 -9.00 -24.90 21.15
C THR A 167 -7.71 -25.44 21.76
N GLY A 168 -6.58 -25.40 21.05
CA GLY A 168 -5.27 -25.80 21.59
C GLY A 168 -4.89 -25.03 22.87
N TRP A 169 -5.33 -23.77 23.00
CA TRP A 169 -5.17 -23.00 24.23
C TRP A 169 -6.02 -23.53 25.40
N GLY A 170 -7.23 -24.00 25.12
CA GLY A 170 -8.09 -24.67 26.10
C GLY A 170 -7.44 -25.95 26.63
N LEU A 171 -6.86 -26.75 25.73
CA LEU A 171 -6.10 -27.94 26.08
C LEU A 171 -4.87 -27.61 26.94
N PHE A 172 -4.06 -26.63 26.52
CA PHE A 172 -2.89 -26.19 27.27
C PHE A 172 -3.25 -25.73 28.69
N ARG A 173 -4.33 -24.96 28.85
CA ARG A 173 -4.83 -24.56 30.18
C ARG A 173 -5.27 -25.75 31.02
N ALA A 174 -5.91 -26.75 30.40
CA ALA A 174 -6.29 -27.97 31.10
C ALA A 174 -5.08 -28.81 31.52
N ILE A 175 -4.01 -28.84 30.74
CA ILE A 175 -2.76 -29.48 31.17
C ILE A 175 -2.11 -28.72 32.34
N GLN A 176 -2.05 -27.38 32.28
CA GLN A 176 -1.43 -26.58 33.35
C GLN A 176 -2.23 -26.57 34.65
N ARG A 177 -3.57 -26.54 34.57
CA ARG A 177 -4.45 -26.44 35.75
C ARG A 177 -4.94 -27.79 36.25
N GLY A 178 -5.02 -28.77 35.35
CA GLY A 178 -5.45 -30.12 35.67
C GLY A 178 -4.38 -30.84 36.49
N LYS A 179 -4.80 -31.56 37.53
CA LYS A 179 -3.94 -32.48 38.28
C LYS A 179 -3.73 -33.78 37.50
N LEU A 180 -3.29 -33.69 36.25
CA LEU A 180 -3.06 -34.86 35.40
C LEU A 180 -1.79 -35.57 35.87
N ALA A 181 -1.93 -36.80 36.38
CA ALA A 181 -0.80 -37.59 36.88
C ALA A 181 0.29 -37.84 35.81
N MET A 182 -0.10 -37.83 34.52
CA MET A 182 0.81 -38.05 33.39
C MET A 182 1.37 -36.74 32.78
N ALA A 183 1.14 -35.58 33.41
CA ALA A 183 1.64 -34.31 32.90
C ALA A 183 3.18 -34.22 32.98
N GLN A 184 3.79 -33.79 31.88
CA GLN A 184 5.22 -33.60 31.69
C GLN A 184 5.49 -32.12 31.39
N GLY A 185 5.27 -31.25 32.39
CA GLY A 185 5.24 -29.80 32.18
C GLY A 185 4.02 -29.38 31.36
N PRO A 186 4.17 -28.66 30.22
CA PRO A 186 3.05 -28.20 29.41
C PRO A 186 2.46 -29.26 28.45
N THR A 187 2.85 -30.53 28.57
CA THR A 187 2.42 -31.62 27.67
C THR A 187 1.97 -32.85 28.46
N ALA A 188 1.06 -33.66 27.91
CA ALA A 188 0.65 -34.94 28.52
C ALA A 188 0.20 -35.94 27.44
N PRO A 189 0.52 -37.25 27.55
CA PRO A 189 0.13 -38.25 26.55
C PRO A 189 -1.35 -38.65 26.74
N MET A 190 -2.26 -38.04 25.99
CA MET A 190 -3.70 -38.15 26.23
C MET A 190 -4.50 -38.68 25.04
N PHE A 191 -4.14 -38.29 23.81
CA PHE A 191 -4.96 -38.51 22.62
C PHE A 191 -4.24 -39.35 21.56
N ASP A 192 -4.92 -40.40 21.07
CA ASP A 192 -4.45 -41.29 20.02
C ASP A 192 -4.61 -40.68 18.62
N LEU A 193 -5.54 -39.74 18.45
CA LEU A 193 -5.75 -38.99 17.21
C LEU A 193 -6.00 -37.51 17.54
N ILE A 194 -5.31 -36.63 16.82
CA ILE A 194 -5.57 -35.19 16.85
C ILE A 194 -6.03 -34.76 15.46
N CYS A 195 -7.26 -34.28 15.34
CA CYS A 195 -7.79 -33.72 14.09
C CYS A 195 -7.78 -32.20 14.18
N ILE A 196 -7.07 -31.56 13.26
CA ILE A 196 -6.93 -30.10 13.17
C ILE A 196 -7.66 -29.64 11.91
N ASP A 197 -8.77 -28.93 12.10
CA ASP A 197 -9.51 -28.28 11.01
C ASP A 197 -9.07 -26.82 10.82
N GLU A 198 -9.17 -26.29 9.60
CA GLU A 198 -8.72 -24.94 9.22
C GLU A 198 -7.25 -24.64 9.59
N ALA A 199 -6.38 -25.63 9.40
CA ALA A 199 -4.96 -25.53 9.78
C ALA A 199 -4.17 -24.50 8.98
N SER A 200 -4.66 -24.11 7.79
CA SER A 200 -4.06 -23.04 6.99
C SER A 200 -4.22 -21.66 7.64
N GLN A 201 -5.18 -21.50 8.57
CA GLN A 201 -5.36 -20.29 9.39
C GLN A 201 -4.59 -20.35 10.73
N MET A 202 -3.98 -21.49 11.06
CA MET A 202 -3.25 -21.65 12.32
C MET A 202 -1.77 -21.36 12.13
N VAL A 203 -1.16 -20.65 13.07
CA VAL A 203 0.31 -20.51 13.10
C VAL A 203 0.96 -21.78 13.64
N VAL A 204 2.23 -22.06 13.30
CA VAL A 204 2.94 -23.26 13.77
C VAL A 204 2.87 -23.42 15.29
N SER A 205 3.02 -22.33 16.06
CA SER A 205 2.93 -22.37 17.53
C SER A 205 1.55 -22.79 18.05
N GLN A 206 0.46 -22.46 17.34
CA GLN A 206 -0.88 -22.94 17.67
C GLN A 206 -1.01 -24.43 17.37
N GLY A 207 -0.44 -24.90 16.26
CA GLY A 207 -0.37 -26.34 15.95
C GLY A 207 0.36 -27.15 17.01
N LEU A 208 1.46 -26.62 17.56
CA LEU A 208 2.19 -27.24 18.68
C LEU A 208 1.36 -27.30 19.95
N LEU A 209 0.62 -26.24 20.27
CA LEU A 209 -0.30 -26.23 21.42
C LEU A 209 -1.41 -27.27 21.24
N SER A 210 -1.96 -27.37 20.05
CA SER A 210 -2.94 -28.40 19.70
C SER A 210 -2.39 -29.83 19.80
N SER A 211 -1.07 -29.99 19.61
CA SER A 211 -0.39 -31.29 19.68
C SER A 211 0.18 -31.60 21.07
N ALA A 212 -0.03 -30.73 22.08
CA ALA A 212 0.50 -30.91 23.44
C ALA A 212 -0.05 -32.14 24.17
N GLY A 213 -1.17 -32.68 23.69
CA GLY A 213 -1.85 -33.86 24.21
C GLY A 213 -1.51 -35.18 23.50
N LEU A 214 -0.57 -35.18 22.55
CA LEU A 214 -0.34 -36.32 21.66
C LEU A 214 0.20 -37.55 22.42
N ALA A 215 -0.50 -38.68 22.31
CA ALA A 215 -0.05 -39.96 22.85
C ALA A 215 1.14 -40.54 22.06
N PRO A 216 1.95 -41.42 22.66
CA PRO A 216 2.96 -42.19 21.92
C PRO A 216 2.31 -42.94 20.76
N GLN A 217 2.90 -42.91 19.57
CA GLN A 217 2.34 -43.48 18.33
C GLN A 217 0.99 -42.88 17.87
N GLY A 218 0.51 -41.81 18.51
CA GLY A 218 -0.72 -41.12 18.11
C GLY A 218 -0.58 -40.42 16.75
N ARG A 219 -1.69 -40.32 16.02
CA ARG A 219 -1.78 -39.70 14.68
C ARG A 219 -2.20 -38.23 14.76
N VAL A 220 -1.75 -37.43 13.80
CA VAL A 220 -2.18 -36.03 13.63
C VAL A 220 -2.71 -35.85 12.22
N LEU A 221 -4.01 -35.59 12.11
CA LEU A 221 -4.69 -35.33 10.86
C LEU A 221 -4.90 -33.82 10.71
N VAL A 222 -4.37 -33.24 9.65
CA VAL A 222 -4.37 -31.79 9.46
C VAL A 222 -5.11 -31.48 8.17
N ALA A 223 -6.24 -30.77 8.26
CA ALA A 223 -6.98 -30.33 7.09
C ALA A 223 -6.97 -28.81 6.96
N GLY A 224 -6.89 -28.34 5.74
CA GLY A 224 -6.80 -26.92 5.44
C GLY A 224 -6.88 -26.65 3.95
N ASP A 225 -6.69 -25.38 3.62
CA ASP A 225 -6.56 -24.90 2.26
C ASP A 225 -5.62 -23.70 2.28
N ASP A 226 -4.40 -23.90 1.77
CA ASP A 226 -3.34 -22.88 1.72
C ASP A 226 -3.54 -21.87 0.59
N ASN A 227 -4.50 -22.08 -0.31
CA ASN A 227 -4.93 -21.09 -1.30
C ASN A 227 -6.07 -20.19 -0.77
N GLN A 228 -6.53 -20.42 0.47
CA GLN A 228 -7.44 -19.53 1.20
C GLN A 228 -6.68 -18.74 2.28
N LEU A 229 -7.39 -17.96 3.10
CA LEU A 229 -6.78 -17.00 4.02
C LEU A 229 -5.72 -17.62 4.95
N ALA A 230 -4.53 -17.04 4.91
CA ALA A 230 -3.47 -17.28 5.88
C ALA A 230 -3.77 -16.59 7.24
N PRO A 231 -3.13 -17.01 8.35
CA PRO A 231 -3.20 -16.29 9.62
C PRO A 231 -2.77 -14.82 9.46
N VAL A 232 -3.56 -13.90 9.99
CA VAL A 232 -3.21 -12.47 10.03
C VAL A 232 -1.94 -12.25 10.86
N ARG A 233 -0.84 -11.78 10.23
CA ARG A 233 0.45 -11.51 10.88
C ARG A 233 1.04 -10.16 10.47
N GLU A 234 1.81 -9.55 11.38
CA GLU A 234 2.68 -8.39 11.10
C GLU A 234 4.16 -8.79 10.84
N THR A 235 4.50 -10.08 10.90
CA THR A 235 5.89 -10.56 10.82
C THR A 235 6.18 -11.33 9.54
N HIS A 236 7.27 -10.94 8.86
CA HIS A 236 7.83 -11.55 7.66
C HIS A 236 8.12 -13.04 7.86
N GLU A 237 7.83 -13.85 6.84
CA GLU A 237 8.20 -15.27 6.82
C GLU A 237 9.72 -15.42 7.01
N ARG A 238 10.13 -16.43 7.78
CA ARG A 238 11.54 -16.79 7.96
C ARG A 238 11.71 -18.28 7.74
N GLU A 239 12.68 -18.61 6.90
CA GLU A 239 13.15 -19.97 6.68
C GLU A 239 14.33 -20.25 7.62
N ILE A 240 14.26 -21.35 8.35
CA ILE A 240 15.33 -21.82 9.25
C ILE A 240 15.51 -23.30 8.98
N ASP A 241 16.73 -23.71 8.63
CA ASP A 241 17.09 -25.11 8.33
C ASP A 241 16.19 -25.76 7.26
N GLY A 242 15.77 -25.00 6.23
CA GLY A 242 14.87 -25.49 5.17
C GLY A 242 13.41 -25.62 5.61
N LEU A 243 13.03 -25.04 6.74
CA LEU A 243 11.66 -25.07 7.27
C LEU A 243 11.09 -23.65 7.38
N ARG A 244 9.87 -23.45 6.88
CA ARG A 244 9.13 -22.18 6.97
C ARG A 244 8.42 -22.03 8.32
N LEU A 245 9.16 -21.68 9.36
CA LEU A 245 8.56 -21.45 10.70
C LEU A 245 7.64 -20.20 10.74
N GLY A 246 7.78 -19.32 9.75
CA GLY A 246 6.94 -18.14 9.55
C GLY A 246 5.59 -18.39 8.85
N SER A 247 5.33 -19.58 8.30
CA SER A 247 4.08 -19.88 7.57
C SER A 247 2.97 -20.42 8.49
N SER A 248 1.79 -20.71 7.94
CA SER A 248 0.75 -21.49 8.64
C SER A 248 1.24 -22.90 9.01
N LEU A 249 0.53 -23.59 9.91
CA LEU A 249 0.80 -24.99 10.24
C LEU A 249 0.72 -25.86 8.98
N TYR A 250 -0.30 -25.64 8.16
CA TYR A 250 -0.48 -26.34 6.89
C TYR A 250 0.70 -26.07 5.95
N GLY A 251 1.05 -24.80 5.73
CA GLY A 251 2.19 -24.42 4.88
C GLY A 251 3.53 -24.93 5.38
N PHE A 252 3.73 -25.00 6.71
CA PHE A 252 4.94 -25.55 7.31
C PHE A 252 5.08 -27.06 7.01
N LEU A 253 3.99 -27.81 7.13
CA LEU A 253 3.97 -29.25 6.85
C LEU A 253 4.10 -29.52 5.35
N LYS A 254 3.42 -28.74 4.51
CA LYS A 254 3.53 -28.87 3.05
C LYS A 254 4.96 -28.61 2.56
N HIS A 255 5.58 -27.55 3.07
CA HIS A 255 6.98 -27.24 2.78
C HIS A 255 7.97 -28.29 3.32
N ALA A 256 7.58 -29.05 4.33
CA ALA A 256 8.36 -30.15 4.88
C ALA A 256 8.17 -31.49 4.13
N ASP A 257 7.58 -31.48 2.93
CA ASP A 257 7.23 -32.64 2.11
C ASP A 257 6.34 -33.66 2.84
N ILE A 258 5.43 -33.20 3.70
CA ILE A 258 4.41 -34.08 4.28
C ILE A 258 3.37 -34.40 3.20
N PRO A 259 2.98 -35.69 3.02
CA PRO A 259 2.00 -36.08 2.01
C PRO A 259 0.68 -35.32 2.12
N GLU A 260 0.25 -34.79 0.98
CA GLU A 260 -1.00 -34.04 0.80
C GLU A 260 -1.99 -34.84 -0.05
N PHE A 261 -3.21 -34.96 0.47
CA PHE A 261 -4.30 -35.69 -0.18
C PHE A 261 -5.43 -34.72 -0.56
N PRO A 262 -5.50 -34.29 -1.83
CA PRO A 262 -6.48 -33.30 -2.27
C PRO A 262 -7.87 -33.89 -2.52
N LEU A 263 -8.89 -33.18 -2.04
CA LEU A 263 -10.29 -33.41 -2.42
C LEU A 263 -10.61 -32.64 -3.70
N THR A 264 -11.22 -33.32 -4.67
CA THR A 264 -11.33 -32.82 -6.06
C THR A 264 -12.74 -32.37 -6.46
N GLU A 265 -13.78 -32.80 -5.75
CA GLU A 265 -15.17 -32.54 -6.14
C GLU A 265 -15.86 -31.57 -5.17
N THR A 266 -16.46 -30.48 -5.67
CA THR A 266 -17.27 -29.53 -4.87
C THR A 266 -18.76 -29.81 -4.97
N PHE A 267 -19.41 -29.76 -3.82
CA PHE A 267 -20.86 -29.91 -3.65
C PHE A 267 -21.56 -28.55 -3.47
N ARG A 268 -20.82 -27.45 -3.60
CA ARG A 268 -21.31 -26.09 -3.32
C ARG A 268 -21.50 -25.28 -4.59
N LEU A 269 -20.43 -25.11 -5.37
CA LEU A 269 -20.41 -24.17 -6.50
C LEU A 269 -21.00 -24.85 -7.74
N ASN A 270 -21.78 -24.12 -8.52
CA ASN A 270 -22.07 -24.51 -9.89
C ASN A 270 -20.82 -24.43 -10.79
N GLN A 271 -20.92 -24.96 -12.00
CA GLN A 271 -19.77 -25.15 -12.87
C GLN A 271 -19.03 -23.82 -13.15
N LEU A 272 -19.74 -22.79 -13.61
CA LEU A 272 -19.13 -21.50 -13.98
C LEU A 272 -18.50 -20.75 -12.81
N LEU A 273 -18.98 -20.97 -11.58
CA LEU A 273 -18.36 -20.44 -10.37
C LEU A 273 -17.08 -21.20 -9.98
N SER A 274 -17.00 -22.50 -10.30
CA SER A 274 -15.87 -23.37 -9.95
C SER A 274 -14.71 -23.36 -10.95
N GLU A 275 -14.97 -23.07 -12.22
CA GLU A 275 -14.00 -23.17 -13.32
C GLU A 275 -12.75 -22.30 -13.11
N TYR A 276 -12.93 -21.03 -12.76
CA TYR A 276 -11.80 -20.13 -12.55
C TYR A 276 -10.95 -20.53 -11.34
N PRO A 277 -11.54 -20.79 -10.13
CA PRO A 277 -10.76 -21.32 -9.03
C PRO A 277 -10.05 -22.63 -9.36
N ALA A 278 -10.68 -23.52 -10.13
CA ALA A 278 -10.07 -24.78 -10.53
C ALA A 278 -8.78 -24.57 -11.33
N GLN A 279 -8.83 -23.69 -12.32
CA GLN A 279 -7.69 -23.41 -13.21
C GLN A 279 -6.57 -22.67 -12.50
N VAL A 280 -6.89 -21.66 -11.70
CA VAL A 280 -5.90 -20.74 -11.12
C VAL A 280 -5.35 -21.22 -9.77
N PHE A 281 -6.19 -21.81 -8.90
CA PHE A 281 -5.78 -22.18 -7.54
C PHE A 281 -5.58 -23.69 -7.34
N TYR A 282 -6.20 -24.55 -8.16
CA TYR A 282 -6.24 -26.00 -7.88
C TYR A 282 -5.83 -26.89 -9.07
N GLU A 283 -4.95 -26.41 -9.95
CA GLU A 283 -4.31 -27.18 -11.04
C GLU A 283 -5.30 -27.92 -11.97
N GLY A 284 -6.51 -27.41 -12.15
CA GLY A 284 -7.56 -28.05 -12.94
C GLY A 284 -8.13 -29.34 -12.34
N ARG A 285 -7.79 -29.69 -11.09
CA ARG A 285 -8.25 -30.92 -10.41
C ARG A 285 -9.52 -30.72 -9.57
N TYR A 286 -10.12 -29.54 -9.63
CA TYR A 286 -11.27 -29.15 -8.81
C TYR A 286 -12.50 -28.96 -9.69
N GLU A 287 -13.58 -29.71 -9.45
CA GLU A 287 -14.77 -29.68 -10.30
C GLU A 287 -16.08 -29.78 -9.51
N SER A 288 -17.15 -29.19 -10.05
CA SER A 288 -18.51 -29.34 -9.50
C SER A 288 -19.08 -30.73 -9.76
N VAL A 289 -19.74 -31.31 -8.77
CA VAL A 289 -20.52 -32.54 -8.97
C VAL A 289 -21.74 -32.29 -9.85
N VAL A 290 -22.20 -33.32 -10.57
CA VAL A 290 -23.30 -33.25 -11.54
C VAL A 290 -24.55 -32.54 -10.98
N ASP A 291 -24.92 -32.83 -9.73
CA ASP A 291 -26.12 -32.28 -9.08
C ASP A 291 -26.10 -30.76 -8.88
N VAL A 292 -24.90 -30.15 -8.86
CA VAL A 292 -24.75 -28.70 -8.66
C VAL A 292 -24.24 -27.96 -9.89
N ARG A 293 -23.68 -28.67 -10.88
CA ARG A 293 -23.09 -28.09 -12.11
C ARG A 293 -23.98 -27.05 -12.76
N CYS A 294 -25.27 -27.36 -12.91
CA CYS A 294 -26.26 -26.52 -13.58
C CYS A 294 -27.22 -25.82 -12.61
N LYS A 295 -26.91 -25.73 -11.31
CA LYS A 295 -27.78 -25.04 -10.35
C LYS A 295 -27.80 -23.53 -10.60
N ARG A 296 -29.01 -22.99 -10.63
CA ARG A 296 -29.33 -21.59 -10.92
C ARG A 296 -29.89 -20.90 -9.68
N LEU A 297 -29.91 -19.58 -9.71
CA LEU A 297 -30.57 -18.80 -8.66
C LEU A 297 -32.08 -18.95 -8.79
N ASP A 298 -32.76 -19.40 -7.73
CA ASP A 298 -34.20 -19.58 -7.72
C ASP A 298 -34.94 -18.24 -7.56
N LEU A 299 -35.45 -17.73 -8.68
CA LEU A 299 -36.26 -16.52 -8.74
C LEU A 299 -37.72 -16.83 -9.08
N ARG A 300 -38.64 -15.95 -8.67
CA ARG A 300 -40.07 -15.97 -9.01
C ARG A 300 -40.27 -15.84 -10.52
N ASP A 301 -41.36 -16.40 -11.06
CA ASP A 301 -41.54 -16.51 -12.52
C ASP A 301 -41.62 -15.15 -13.24
N ASN A 302 -41.96 -14.07 -12.53
CA ASN A 302 -42.04 -12.71 -13.05
C ASN A 302 -40.85 -11.80 -12.63
N TRP A 303 -39.70 -12.38 -12.28
CA TRP A 303 -38.55 -11.63 -11.74
C TRP A 303 -38.03 -10.50 -12.65
N GLU A 304 -38.23 -10.60 -13.97
CA GLU A 304 -37.76 -9.62 -14.96
C GLU A 304 -38.57 -8.32 -15.00
N GLN A 305 -39.76 -8.30 -14.38
CA GLN A 305 -40.66 -7.15 -14.43
C GLN A 305 -40.07 -5.93 -13.70
N ASP A 306 -40.26 -4.75 -14.32
CA ASP A 306 -39.87 -3.43 -13.81
C ASP A 306 -38.38 -3.28 -13.45
N LEU A 307 -37.50 -4.02 -14.13
CA LEU A 307 -36.04 -3.89 -14.01
C LEU A 307 -35.44 -3.06 -15.15
N GLU A 308 -34.46 -2.22 -14.82
CA GLU A 308 -33.55 -1.64 -15.81
C GLU A 308 -32.70 -2.75 -16.46
N ASP A 309 -32.22 -2.52 -17.69
CA ASP A 309 -31.52 -3.57 -18.45
C ASP A 309 -30.28 -4.11 -17.73
N TRP A 310 -29.47 -3.24 -17.11
CA TRP A 310 -28.30 -3.69 -16.34
C TRP A 310 -28.69 -4.50 -15.09
N GLN A 311 -29.83 -4.19 -14.47
CA GLN A 311 -30.38 -4.93 -13.32
C GLN A 311 -30.87 -6.31 -13.76
N ARG A 312 -31.51 -6.39 -14.94
CA ARG A 312 -31.93 -7.67 -15.54
C ARG A 312 -30.73 -8.60 -15.70
N HIS A 313 -29.65 -8.13 -16.32
CA HIS A 313 -28.42 -8.93 -16.46
C HIS A 313 -27.75 -9.28 -15.12
N ALA A 314 -27.80 -8.37 -14.15
CA ALA A 314 -27.26 -8.61 -12.80
C ALA A 314 -28.00 -9.73 -12.06
N LEU A 315 -29.33 -9.83 -12.19
CA LEU A 315 -30.14 -10.84 -11.49
C LEU A 315 -30.31 -12.14 -12.26
N ASP A 316 -30.21 -12.11 -13.59
CA ASP A 316 -30.47 -13.23 -14.50
C ASP A 316 -29.86 -14.57 -14.05
N PRO A 317 -30.67 -15.60 -13.75
CA PRO A 317 -30.19 -16.92 -13.36
C PRO A 317 -29.32 -17.63 -14.42
N GLU A 318 -29.36 -17.17 -15.67
CA GLU A 318 -28.47 -17.63 -16.75
C GLU A 318 -27.05 -17.08 -16.66
N ASN A 319 -26.82 -16.07 -15.82
CA ASN A 319 -25.52 -15.40 -15.66
C ASN A 319 -24.92 -15.64 -14.25
N PRO A 320 -24.45 -16.85 -13.87
CA PRO A 320 -23.90 -17.12 -12.54
C PRO A 320 -22.86 -16.14 -12.04
N VAL A 321 -22.00 -15.65 -12.93
CA VAL A 321 -21.04 -14.57 -12.62
C VAL A 321 -21.47 -13.32 -13.36
N CYS A 322 -21.68 -12.23 -12.62
CA CYS A 322 -21.94 -10.91 -13.16
C CYS A 322 -20.96 -9.91 -12.56
N VAL A 323 -20.18 -9.23 -13.42
CA VAL A 323 -19.26 -8.16 -13.03
C VAL A 323 -19.84 -6.83 -13.47
N LEU A 324 -20.04 -5.95 -12.48
CA LEU A 324 -20.45 -4.57 -12.63
C LEU A 324 -19.21 -3.69 -12.57
N LEU A 325 -18.63 -3.43 -13.74
CA LEU A 325 -17.39 -2.68 -13.92
C LEU A 325 -17.71 -1.20 -14.15
N TYR A 326 -17.23 -0.31 -13.30
CA TYR A 326 -17.60 1.11 -13.36
C TYR A 326 -16.39 2.06 -13.38
N ASN A 327 -16.63 3.28 -13.86
CA ASN A 327 -15.68 4.40 -13.90
C ASN A 327 -16.13 5.52 -12.94
N GLY A 328 -16.09 5.24 -11.63
CA GLY A 328 -16.70 6.08 -10.59
C GLY A 328 -15.74 7.03 -9.87
N PRO A 329 -16.20 7.69 -8.79
CA PRO A 329 -15.37 8.57 -7.98
C PRO A 329 -14.21 7.80 -7.34
N LEU A 330 -13.10 8.49 -7.07
CA LEU A 330 -11.94 7.92 -6.39
C LEU A 330 -12.26 7.69 -4.91
N CYS A 331 -12.21 6.43 -4.49
CA CYS A 331 -12.57 5.97 -3.16
C CYS A 331 -11.54 4.95 -2.67
N GLY A 332 -11.17 5.04 -1.39
CA GLY A 332 -10.32 4.06 -0.72
C GLY A 332 -11.17 3.04 0.05
N THR A 333 -11.48 3.34 1.31
CA THR A 333 -12.10 2.37 2.25
C THR A 333 -13.63 2.31 2.23
N SER A 334 -14.30 3.25 1.57
CA SER A 334 -15.76 3.23 1.37
C SER A 334 -16.12 3.97 0.08
N ASN A 335 -17.08 3.42 -0.65
CA ASN A 335 -17.55 3.88 -1.94
C ASN A 335 -19.09 3.89 -1.94
N ASP A 336 -19.65 5.09 -1.89
CA ASP A 336 -21.09 5.30 -1.78
C ASP A 336 -21.85 4.85 -3.04
N PHE A 337 -21.22 4.95 -4.22
CA PHE A 337 -21.81 4.49 -5.47
C PHE A 337 -21.99 2.97 -5.46
N GLU A 338 -20.93 2.21 -5.17
CA GLU A 338 -21.04 0.76 -5.02
C GLU A 338 -22.03 0.37 -3.93
N ALA A 339 -22.07 1.12 -2.82
CA ALA A 339 -22.95 0.83 -1.70
C ALA A 339 -24.43 1.02 -2.07
N ARG A 340 -24.76 2.06 -2.83
CA ARG A 340 -26.13 2.31 -3.34
C ARG A 340 -26.58 1.24 -4.31
N LEU A 341 -25.74 0.89 -5.29
CA LEU A 341 -26.04 -0.19 -6.25
C LEU A 341 -26.23 -1.52 -5.53
N THR A 342 -25.31 -1.85 -4.63
CA THR A 342 -25.39 -3.09 -3.82
C THR A 342 -26.69 -3.15 -3.03
N ALA A 343 -27.04 -2.07 -2.34
CA ALA A 343 -28.24 -2.05 -1.51
C ALA A 343 -29.54 -2.05 -2.37
N THR A 344 -29.50 -1.53 -3.60
CA THR A 344 -30.59 -1.72 -4.58
C THR A 344 -30.70 -3.18 -5.00
N LEU A 345 -29.59 -3.83 -5.35
CA LEU A 345 -29.57 -5.25 -5.72
C LEU A 345 -30.05 -6.16 -4.57
N VAL A 346 -29.68 -5.86 -3.32
CA VAL A 346 -30.16 -6.56 -2.12
C VAL A 346 -31.69 -6.51 -2.05
N GLN A 347 -32.28 -5.33 -2.23
CA GLN A 347 -33.73 -5.18 -2.21
C GLN A 347 -34.38 -5.95 -3.35
N LEU A 348 -33.87 -5.80 -4.58
CA LEU A 348 -34.44 -6.48 -5.75
C LEU A 348 -34.39 -8.00 -5.61
N LEU A 349 -33.30 -8.55 -5.04
CA LEU A 349 -33.17 -9.98 -4.76
C LEU A 349 -34.15 -10.43 -3.67
N HIS A 350 -34.30 -9.68 -2.59
CA HIS A 350 -35.27 -10.01 -1.53
C HIS A 350 -36.70 -10.12 -2.08
N GLU A 351 -37.09 -9.18 -2.97
CA GLU A 351 -38.42 -9.16 -3.59
C GLU A 351 -38.66 -10.32 -4.58
N ARG A 352 -37.59 -10.83 -5.21
CA ARG A 352 -37.69 -11.73 -6.38
C ARG A 352 -37.25 -13.16 -6.12
N MET A 353 -36.50 -13.44 -5.05
CA MET A 353 -36.14 -14.81 -4.71
C MET A 353 -37.35 -15.62 -4.26
N LYS A 354 -37.38 -16.92 -4.61
CA LYS A 354 -38.42 -17.84 -4.13
C LYS A 354 -38.22 -18.13 -2.63
N PRO A 355 -39.30 -18.18 -1.83
CA PRO A 355 -39.23 -18.65 -0.44
C PRO A 355 -38.86 -20.14 -0.39
N HIS A 356 -38.54 -20.66 0.80
CA HIS A 356 -38.41 -22.11 0.99
C HIS A 356 -39.79 -22.79 0.84
N ASP A 357 -39.83 -24.09 0.52
CA ASP A 357 -41.10 -24.83 0.31
C ASP A 357 -42.03 -24.79 1.54
N ASP A 358 -41.48 -24.52 2.73
CA ASP A 358 -42.19 -24.44 4.01
C ASP A 358 -42.58 -23.00 4.42
N GLU A 359 -42.23 -21.98 3.61
CA GLU A 359 -42.50 -20.56 3.89
C GLU A 359 -43.41 -19.94 2.80
N SER A 360 -44.45 -19.21 3.19
CA SER A 360 -45.33 -18.51 2.24
C SER A 360 -44.67 -17.25 1.64
N GLU A 361 -43.79 -16.60 2.40
CA GLU A 361 -43.00 -15.44 2.00
C GLU A 361 -41.58 -15.56 2.55
N LEU A 362 -40.58 -15.04 1.82
CA LEU A 362 -39.18 -15.14 2.22
C LEU A 362 -38.92 -14.21 3.41
N SER A 363 -38.66 -14.78 4.58
CA SER A 363 -38.36 -13.98 5.76
C SER A 363 -36.98 -13.30 5.62
N ALA A 364 -36.83 -12.12 6.23
CA ALA A 364 -35.54 -11.42 6.26
C ALA A 364 -34.43 -12.26 6.92
N GLN A 365 -34.80 -13.07 7.92
CA GLN A 365 -33.87 -13.98 8.58
C GLN A 365 -33.37 -15.05 7.60
N THR A 366 -34.27 -15.81 6.98
CA THR A 366 -33.97 -16.86 5.98
C THR A 366 -33.19 -16.28 4.79
N PHE A 367 -33.56 -15.08 4.34
CA PHE A 367 -32.87 -14.35 3.29
C PHE A 367 -31.38 -14.14 3.62
N TRP A 368 -31.05 -13.68 4.83
CA TRP A 368 -29.67 -13.41 5.21
C TRP A 368 -28.89 -14.64 5.70
N THR A 369 -29.56 -15.63 6.31
CA THR A 369 -28.90 -16.84 6.82
C THR A 369 -28.59 -17.86 5.75
N GLU A 370 -29.35 -17.89 4.65
CA GLU A 370 -29.24 -18.94 3.63
C GLU A 370 -29.14 -18.40 2.20
N ARG A 371 -29.89 -17.35 1.85
CA ARG A 371 -30.02 -16.91 0.45
C ARG A 371 -28.96 -15.91 -0.01
N LEU A 372 -28.69 -14.84 0.74
CA LEU A 372 -27.81 -13.74 0.35
C LEU A 372 -26.78 -13.38 1.43
N ALA A 373 -25.58 -12.99 1.01
CA ALA A 373 -24.66 -12.22 1.82
C ALA A 373 -23.93 -11.17 0.98
N VAL A 374 -23.56 -10.06 1.61
CA VAL A 374 -22.76 -9.00 1.01
C VAL A 374 -21.35 -9.03 1.61
N VAL A 375 -20.34 -8.95 0.75
CA VAL A 375 -18.93 -9.00 1.14
C VAL A 375 -18.22 -7.76 0.65
N SER A 376 -17.41 -7.14 1.51
CA SER A 376 -16.47 -6.09 1.10
C SER A 376 -15.17 -6.20 1.90
N PRO A 377 -13.99 -5.87 1.31
CA PRO A 377 -12.72 -5.88 2.04
C PRO A 377 -12.70 -4.94 3.26
N HIS A 378 -13.43 -3.81 3.20
CA HIS A 378 -13.30 -2.74 4.17
C HIS A 378 -14.48 -2.63 5.13
N ARG A 379 -14.18 -2.50 6.43
CA ARG A 379 -15.21 -2.31 7.47
C ARG A 379 -16.00 -1.01 7.32
N ALA A 380 -15.39 0.05 6.77
CA ALA A 380 -16.07 1.31 6.52
C ALA A 380 -17.16 1.15 5.44
N GLN A 381 -16.85 0.43 4.35
CA GLN A 381 -17.86 0.06 3.36
C GLN A 381 -18.98 -0.80 3.97
N ASN A 382 -18.62 -1.80 4.78
CA ASN A 382 -19.61 -2.63 5.46
C ASN A 382 -20.53 -1.84 6.39
N ALA A 383 -20.04 -0.77 7.03
CA ALA A 383 -20.88 0.11 7.83
C ALA A 383 -21.84 0.93 6.95
N ASN A 384 -21.36 1.47 5.83
CA ASN A 384 -22.22 2.21 4.88
C ASN A 384 -23.33 1.31 4.30
N LEU A 385 -22.96 0.12 3.82
CA LEU A 385 -23.89 -0.87 3.32
C LEU A 385 -24.98 -1.23 4.34
N ARG A 386 -24.60 -1.49 5.60
CA ARG A 386 -25.59 -1.76 6.67
C ARG A 386 -26.56 -0.61 6.88
N THR A 387 -26.10 0.64 6.77
CA THR A 387 -26.97 1.81 6.89
C THR A 387 -27.96 1.87 5.72
N LEU A 388 -27.47 1.79 4.47
CA LEU A 388 -28.33 1.87 3.28
C LEU A 388 -29.31 0.70 3.13
N ILE A 389 -28.95 -0.49 3.63
CA ILE A 389 -29.83 -1.67 3.65
C ILE A 389 -30.90 -1.53 4.74
N ARG A 390 -30.55 -0.95 5.89
CA ARG A 390 -31.50 -0.65 6.98
C ARG A 390 -32.54 0.37 6.57
N ASP A 391 -32.14 1.40 5.83
CA ASP A 391 -33.06 2.42 5.31
C ASP A 391 -34.08 1.84 4.33
N ARG A 392 -33.79 0.66 3.76
CA ARG A 392 -34.71 -0.14 2.91
C ARG A 392 -35.50 -1.20 3.68
N GLY A 393 -35.44 -1.23 5.01
CA GLY A 393 -36.19 -2.15 5.86
C GLY A 393 -35.59 -3.55 6.03
N LEU A 394 -34.35 -3.80 5.56
CA LEU A 394 -33.70 -5.13 5.59
C LEU A 394 -32.49 -5.21 6.53
N GLY A 395 -32.39 -4.31 7.51
CA GLY A 395 -31.15 -4.05 8.25
C GLY A 395 -30.91 -4.83 9.55
N GLU A 396 -31.95 -5.30 10.26
CA GLU A 396 -31.81 -5.86 11.63
C GLU A 396 -30.95 -7.13 11.69
N ASP A 397 -30.96 -7.95 10.62
CA ASP A 397 -30.19 -9.21 10.53
C ASP A 397 -29.25 -9.27 9.32
N CYS A 398 -28.91 -8.11 8.72
CA CYS A 398 -28.16 -8.09 7.47
C CYS A 398 -26.75 -8.69 7.59
N VAL A 399 -26.45 -9.67 6.72
CA VAL A 399 -25.14 -10.32 6.65
C VAL A 399 -24.25 -9.56 5.67
N VAL A 400 -23.61 -8.50 6.20
CA VAL A 400 -22.63 -7.66 5.49
C VAL A 400 -21.26 -7.81 6.15
N GLU A 401 -20.39 -8.65 5.62
CA GLU A 401 -19.15 -9.03 6.31
C GLU A 401 -17.87 -8.74 5.52
N THR A 402 -16.74 -8.77 6.21
CA THR A 402 -15.44 -8.77 5.53
C THR A 402 -15.16 -10.16 4.97
N VAL A 403 -14.28 -10.23 3.97
CA VAL A 403 -13.80 -11.50 3.39
C VAL A 403 -13.34 -12.48 4.48
N ASP A 404 -12.62 -11.98 5.50
CA ASP A 404 -12.12 -12.78 6.63
C ASP A 404 -13.24 -13.36 7.51
N ARG A 405 -14.38 -12.67 7.63
CA ARG A 405 -15.47 -13.09 8.52
C ARG A 405 -16.48 -14.00 7.83
N ILE A 406 -16.62 -13.91 6.51
CA ILE A 406 -17.50 -14.80 5.75
C ILE A 406 -16.86 -16.17 5.48
N GLN A 407 -15.56 -16.34 5.73
CA GLN A 407 -14.89 -17.62 5.54
C GLN A 407 -15.61 -18.74 6.32
N GLY A 408 -15.80 -19.87 5.64
CA GLY A 408 -16.57 -21.01 6.17
C GLY A 408 -18.09 -20.88 6.09
N ARG A 409 -18.63 -19.72 5.68
CA ARG A 409 -20.05 -19.52 5.38
C ARG A 409 -20.26 -19.48 3.87
N GLU A 410 -21.47 -19.80 3.41
CA GLU A 410 -21.85 -19.87 2.00
C GLU A 410 -23.32 -19.44 1.84
N ARG A 411 -23.68 -18.95 0.65
CA ARG A 411 -25.04 -18.49 0.31
C ARG A 411 -25.38 -18.84 -1.12
N ASP A 412 -26.67 -18.84 -1.44
CA ASP A 412 -27.12 -19.03 -2.82
C ASP A 412 -26.55 -17.91 -3.72
N ALA A 413 -26.68 -16.65 -3.29
CA ALA A 413 -26.10 -15.48 -3.93
C ALA A 413 -25.10 -14.73 -3.05
N ILE A 414 -24.05 -14.17 -3.66
CA ILE A 414 -23.10 -13.25 -3.03
C ILE A 414 -22.99 -11.97 -3.84
N ILE A 415 -23.05 -10.81 -3.17
CA ILE A 415 -22.68 -9.53 -3.76
C ILE A 415 -21.33 -9.09 -3.16
N ALA A 416 -20.32 -8.94 -3.99
CA ALA A 416 -18.98 -8.50 -3.61
C ALA A 416 -18.77 -7.04 -4.03
N SER A 417 -18.61 -6.14 -3.06
CA SER A 417 -18.28 -4.71 -3.27
C SER A 417 -16.80 -4.49 -2.98
N TYR A 418 -15.98 -4.39 -4.04
CA TYR A 418 -14.53 -4.26 -3.92
C TYR A 418 -14.09 -2.88 -3.40
N THR A 419 -14.94 -1.86 -3.52
CA THR A 419 -14.84 -0.53 -2.91
C THR A 419 -13.74 0.38 -3.46
N VAL A 420 -12.53 -0.15 -3.60
CA VAL A 420 -11.35 0.64 -3.98
C VAL A 420 -11.45 1.04 -5.44
N SER A 421 -11.41 2.34 -5.68
CA SER A 421 -11.31 2.95 -7.00
C SER A 421 -10.16 3.95 -7.10
N ASP A 422 -9.56 4.37 -5.98
CA ASP A 422 -8.36 5.21 -5.94
C ASP A 422 -7.08 4.38 -6.21
N PRO A 423 -6.39 4.59 -7.36
CA PRO A 423 -5.17 3.87 -7.70
C PRO A 423 -4.03 4.05 -6.70
N GLU A 424 -3.91 5.22 -6.06
CA GLU A 424 -2.85 5.47 -5.09
C GLU A 424 -3.10 4.72 -3.79
N PHE A 425 -4.37 4.69 -3.35
CA PHE A 425 -4.78 3.86 -2.21
C PHE A 425 -4.56 2.38 -2.50
N ALA A 426 -4.94 1.92 -3.69
CA ALA A 426 -4.72 0.54 -4.12
C ALA A 426 -3.23 0.16 -4.14
N LYS A 427 -2.32 1.07 -4.50
CA LYS A 427 -0.86 0.83 -4.43
C LYS A 427 -0.35 0.74 -3.01
N MET A 428 -0.78 1.64 -2.12
CA MET A 428 -0.36 1.63 -0.71
C MET A 428 -0.81 0.35 0.01
N GLU A 429 -2.00 -0.14 -0.32
CA GLU A 429 -2.60 -1.34 0.28
C GLU A 429 -2.56 -2.54 -0.68
N ALA A 430 -1.61 -2.58 -1.62
CA ALA A 430 -1.59 -3.55 -2.72
C ALA A 430 -1.59 -5.01 -2.23
N SER A 431 -0.79 -5.32 -1.21
CA SER A 431 -0.75 -6.67 -0.60
C SER A 431 -2.06 -7.09 0.05
N PHE A 432 -2.90 -6.13 0.46
CA PHE A 432 -4.21 -6.41 1.03
C PHE A 432 -5.30 -6.52 -0.04
N ILE A 433 -5.30 -5.62 -1.03
CA ILE A 433 -6.35 -5.55 -2.06
C ILE A 433 -6.21 -6.63 -3.13
N PHE A 434 -4.98 -6.93 -3.55
CA PHE A 434 -4.70 -7.91 -4.60
C PHE A 434 -4.45 -9.33 -4.07
N SER A 435 -4.51 -9.57 -2.76
CA SER A 435 -4.32 -10.90 -2.17
C SER A 435 -5.18 -11.94 -2.88
N ALA A 436 -4.50 -12.90 -3.50
CA ALA A 436 -5.09 -13.98 -4.27
C ALA A 436 -6.00 -14.86 -3.39
N GLU A 437 -5.62 -15.06 -2.13
CA GLU A 437 -6.37 -15.84 -1.14
C GLU A 437 -7.68 -15.16 -0.75
N ARG A 438 -7.66 -13.84 -0.53
CA ARG A 438 -8.89 -13.05 -0.27
C ARG A 438 -9.82 -13.11 -1.46
N PHE A 439 -9.27 -13.01 -2.66
CA PHE A 439 -10.04 -13.08 -3.88
C PHE A 439 -10.68 -14.47 -4.07
N ASN A 440 -9.89 -15.55 -3.90
CA ASN A 440 -10.37 -16.93 -3.94
C ASN A 440 -11.50 -17.15 -2.92
N VAL A 441 -11.36 -16.67 -1.67
CA VAL A 441 -12.44 -16.75 -0.69
C VAL A 441 -13.70 -16.04 -1.19
N THR A 442 -13.56 -14.81 -1.71
CA THR A 442 -14.69 -13.98 -2.18
C THR A 442 -15.48 -14.69 -3.28
N ILE A 443 -14.82 -15.20 -4.32
CA ILE A 443 -15.48 -15.81 -5.48
C ILE A 443 -16.03 -17.22 -5.19
N THR A 444 -15.62 -17.87 -4.10
CA THR A 444 -16.03 -19.24 -3.73
C THR A 444 -17.08 -19.32 -2.62
N ARG A 445 -17.68 -18.18 -2.24
CA ARG A 445 -18.77 -18.13 -1.24
C ARG A 445 -20.16 -18.38 -1.82
N ALA A 446 -20.35 -18.12 -3.12
CA ALA A 446 -21.63 -18.30 -3.80
C ALA A 446 -21.85 -19.77 -4.20
N ARG A 447 -23.10 -20.24 -4.09
CA ARG A 447 -23.51 -21.54 -4.63
C ARG A 447 -23.99 -21.42 -6.08
N THR A 448 -24.77 -20.39 -6.39
CA THR A 448 -25.42 -20.24 -7.70
C THR A 448 -25.16 -18.89 -8.38
N LYS A 449 -24.99 -17.80 -7.62
CA LYS A 449 -24.82 -16.45 -8.20
C LYS A 449 -23.77 -15.60 -7.47
N LEU A 450 -22.85 -14.99 -8.22
CA LEU A 450 -21.91 -13.97 -7.76
C LEU A 450 -22.11 -12.67 -8.56
N ILE A 451 -22.33 -11.57 -7.85
CA ILE A 451 -22.32 -10.21 -8.43
C ILE A 451 -21.13 -9.44 -7.87
N LEU A 452 -20.16 -9.09 -8.72
CA LEU A 452 -18.94 -8.39 -8.35
C LEU A 452 -18.99 -6.94 -8.83
N LEU A 453 -18.97 -5.98 -7.91
CA LEU A 453 -18.82 -4.55 -8.20
C LEU A 453 -17.35 -4.17 -8.06
N ILE A 454 -16.76 -3.63 -9.12
CA ILE A 454 -15.33 -3.28 -9.14
C ILE A 454 -15.06 -2.07 -10.05
N SER A 455 -14.14 -1.20 -9.63
CA SER A 455 -13.71 -0.06 -10.45
C SER A 455 -12.71 -0.47 -11.52
N ARG A 456 -12.87 0.05 -12.73
CA ARG A 456 -11.87 -0.08 -13.81
C ARG A 456 -10.54 0.56 -13.46
N GLN A 457 -10.55 1.60 -12.62
CA GLN A 457 -9.35 2.28 -12.15
C GLN A 457 -8.49 1.35 -11.26
N LEU A 458 -9.13 0.52 -10.42
CA LEU A 458 -8.42 -0.48 -9.61
C LEU A 458 -7.69 -1.49 -10.51
N LEU A 459 -8.35 -1.96 -11.56
CA LEU A 459 -7.76 -2.91 -12.51
C LEU A 459 -6.58 -2.30 -13.29
N SER A 460 -6.50 -0.97 -13.41
CA SER A 460 -5.37 -0.30 -14.09
C SER A 460 -4.10 -0.15 -13.23
N VAL A 461 -4.15 -0.52 -11.94
CA VAL A 461 -3.02 -0.35 -11.00
C VAL A 461 -1.97 -1.43 -11.21
N VAL A 462 -0.77 -1.06 -11.62
CA VAL A 462 0.38 -1.97 -11.73
C VAL A 462 1.23 -1.85 -10.46
N PRO A 463 1.31 -2.89 -9.60
CA PRO A 463 2.23 -2.92 -8.46
C PRO A 463 3.69 -2.99 -8.93
N ASP A 464 4.61 -2.40 -8.15
CA ASP A 464 6.05 -2.40 -8.46
C ASP A 464 6.76 -3.71 -8.08
N ASP A 465 6.11 -4.53 -7.24
CA ASP A 465 6.60 -5.82 -6.77
C ASP A 465 6.11 -6.96 -7.69
N ASP A 466 7.02 -7.83 -8.12
CA ASP A 466 6.72 -8.89 -9.10
C ASP A 466 5.64 -9.88 -8.58
N GLU A 467 5.63 -10.20 -7.27
CA GLU A 467 4.63 -11.09 -6.66
C GLU A 467 3.25 -10.40 -6.60
N LEU A 468 3.20 -9.13 -6.17
CA LEU A 468 1.96 -8.36 -6.18
C LEU A 468 1.43 -8.11 -7.60
N PHE A 469 2.32 -8.00 -8.59
CA PHE A 469 1.93 -7.91 -9.99
C PHE A 469 1.19 -9.16 -10.45
N GLU A 470 1.73 -10.36 -10.18
CA GLU A 470 1.08 -11.63 -10.50
C GLU A 470 -0.29 -11.74 -9.80
N GLN A 471 -0.36 -11.37 -8.52
CA GLN A 471 -1.61 -11.34 -7.76
C GLN A 471 -2.65 -10.37 -8.34
N ALA A 472 -2.21 -9.19 -8.80
CA ALA A 472 -3.09 -8.24 -9.48
C ALA A 472 -3.57 -8.76 -10.86
N GLN A 473 -2.78 -9.59 -11.55
CA GLN A 473 -3.21 -10.24 -12.80
C GLN A 473 -4.37 -11.21 -12.57
N ILE A 474 -4.35 -12.00 -11.49
CA ILE A 474 -5.45 -12.92 -11.16
C ILE A 474 -6.80 -12.16 -11.11
N LEU A 475 -6.85 -11.02 -10.44
CA LEU A 475 -8.09 -10.22 -10.38
C LEU A 475 -8.50 -9.66 -11.76
N ARG A 476 -7.53 -9.25 -12.59
CA ARG A 476 -7.80 -8.74 -13.95
C ARG A 476 -8.33 -9.82 -14.86
N ASP A 477 -7.65 -10.95 -14.90
CA ASP A 477 -7.98 -12.09 -15.76
C ASP A 477 -9.40 -12.55 -15.45
N TYR A 478 -9.75 -12.67 -14.15
CA TYR A 478 -11.11 -13.01 -13.75
C TYR A 478 -12.18 -12.06 -14.34
N VAL A 479 -11.95 -10.75 -14.27
CA VAL A 479 -12.89 -9.75 -14.78
C VAL A 479 -12.95 -9.76 -16.30
N TYR A 480 -11.80 -9.79 -16.98
CA TYR A 480 -11.75 -9.64 -18.43
C TYR A 480 -12.03 -10.92 -19.23
N GLU A 481 -11.88 -12.10 -18.63
CA GLU A 481 -12.35 -13.37 -19.19
C GLU A 481 -13.88 -13.46 -19.28
N THR A 482 -14.61 -12.65 -18.51
CA THR A 482 -16.08 -12.56 -18.66
C THR A 482 -16.47 -11.80 -19.93
N ARG A 483 -17.59 -12.17 -20.55
CA ARG A 483 -18.10 -11.53 -21.77
C ARG A 483 -18.73 -10.18 -21.44
N GLU A 484 -18.33 -9.13 -22.16
CA GLU A 484 -19.01 -7.82 -22.08
C GLU A 484 -20.37 -7.86 -22.78
N ILE A 485 -21.41 -7.36 -22.11
CA ILE A 485 -22.76 -7.28 -22.68
C ILE A 485 -23.03 -5.88 -23.24
N ALA A 486 -22.97 -4.86 -22.38
CA ALA A 486 -23.12 -3.45 -22.74
C ALA A 486 -22.73 -2.56 -21.56
N SER A 487 -22.76 -1.24 -21.79
CA SER A 487 -22.56 -0.22 -20.77
C SER A 487 -23.78 0.71 -20.69
N TRP A 488 -24.18 1.06 -19.46
CA TRP A 488 -25.31 1.96 -19.19
C TRP A 488 -24.88 3.12 -18.29
N PRO A 489 -25.42 4.33 -18.49
CA PRO A 489 -25.23 5.42 -17.55
C PRO A 489 -26.13 5.22 -16.33
N VAL A 490 -25.53 5.17 -15.13
CA VAL A 490 -26.26 5.06 -13.86
C VAL A 490 -25.95 6.27 -12.98
N LEU A 491 -26.96 6.82 -12.29
CA LEU A 491 -26.78 8.01 -11.47
C LEU A 491 -25.83 7.76 -10.29
N GLY A 492 -24.77 8.57 -10.21
CA GLY A 492 -23.84 8.62 -9.09
C GLY A 492 -24.39 9.40 -7.88
N PRO A 493 -23.69 9.38 -6.73
CA PRO A 493 -24.11 10.05 -5.50
C PRO A 493 -24.33 11.56 -5.66
N ASP A 494 -23.55 12.21 -6.53
CA ASP A 494 -23.63 13.64 -6.83
C ASP A 494 -24.66 13.97 -7.93
N GLY A 495 -25.42 12.98 -8.39
CA GLY A 495 -26.39 13.11 -9.49
C GLY A 495 -25.77 13.07 -10.90
N ALA A 496 -24.45 12.95 -11.03
CA ALA A 496 -23.78 12.78 -12.32
C ALA A 496 -23.88 11.33 -12.82
N PRO A 497 -24.10 11.09 -14.12
CA PRO A 497 -24.11 9.73 -14.67
C PRO A 497 -22.70 9.11 -14.63
N ILE A 498 -22.62 7.88 -14.14
CA ILE A 498 -21.42 7.03 -14.11
C ILE A 498 -21.67 5.87 -15.05
N GLU A 499 -20.72 5.61 -15.94
CA GLU A 499 -20.78 4.47 -16.85
C GLU A 499 -20.58 3.16 -16.07
N LEU A 500 -21.56 2.26 -16.21
CA LEU A 500 -21.58 0.93 -15.64
C LEU A 500 -21.58 -0.11 -16.77
N THR A 501 -20.45 -0.77 -16.98
CA THR A 501 -20.30 -1.89 -17.91
C THR A 501 -20.68 -3.19 -17.22
N VAL A 502 -21.62 -3.94 -17.79
CA VAL A 502 -21.97 -5.29 -17.29
C VAL A 502 -21.23 -6.34 -18.11
N ARG A 503 -20.53 -7.24 -17.41
CA ARG A 503 -19.88 -8.40 -17.99
C ARG A 503 -20.36 -9.67 -17.29
N VAL A 504 -20.47 -10.79 -17.99
CA VAL A 504 -21.07 -12.02 -17.45
C VAL A 504 -20.34 -13.29 -17.89
N ARG A 505 -20.49 -14.36 -17.11
CA ARG A 505 -20.32 -15.75 -17.60
C ARG A 505 -21.69 -16.41 -17.62
N ARG A 506 -22.10 -16.96 -18.76
CA ARG A 506 -23.43 -17.54 -18.98
C ARG A 506 -23.36 -19.04 -19.16
N PHE A 507 -24.42 -19.75 -18.82
CA PHE A 507 -24.47 -21.20 -19.06
C PHE A 507 -24.49 -21.57 -20.55
N ASP A 508 -24.99 -20.68 -21.41
CA ASP A 508 -24.93 -20.85 -22.86
C ASP A 508 -23.50 -20.78 -23.42
N ASP A 509 -22.55 -20.20 -22.66
CA ASP A 509 -21.13 -20.16 -23.03
C ASP A 509 -20.44 -21.54 -22.82
N ALA A 510 -21.14 -22.54 -22.26
CA ALA A 510 -20.61 -23.89 -22.02
C ALA A 510 -20.32 -24.69 -23.31
N GLY A 511 -20.65 -24.14 -24.48
CA GLY A 511 -20.17 -24.60 -25.78
C GLY A 511 -19.24 -23.56 -26.40
N ALA A 512 -17.93 -23.80 -26.30
CA ALA A 512 -16.83 -22.96 -26.78
C ALA A 512 -16.55 -21.70 -25.93
N PRO A 513 -15.50 -21.72 -25.09
CA PRO A 513 -14.74 -20.51 -24.89
C PRO A 513 -14.14 -20.15 -26.25
N GLU A 514 -14.81 -19.29 -27.02
CA GLU A 514 -14.16 -18.45 -28.01
C GLU A 514 -13.28 -17.47 -27.23
N VAL A 515 -12.17 -18.00 -26.73
CA VAL A 515 -10.99 -17.20 -26.41
C VAL A 515 -10.70 -16.46 -27.71
N TYR A 516 -10.70 -15.12 -27.66
CA TYR A 516 -10.06 -14.29 -28.67
C TYR A 516 -8.57 -14.63 -28.69
N THR A 517 -8.28 -15.75 -29.34
CA THR A 517 -6.98 -16.28 -29.64
C THR A 517 -6.68 -15.81 -31.06
N GLU A 518 -6.52 -14.51 -31.26
CA GLU A 518 -5.48 -14.09 -32.21
C GLU A 518 -4.12 -14.26 -31.52
N THR A 519 -3.86 -15.47 -31.03
CA THR A 519 -2.49 -15.95 -30.90
C THR A 519 -2.25 -16.64 -32.24
N LEU A 520 -1.21 -16.22 -32.96
CA LEU A 520 -0.62 -16.97 -34.05
C LEU A 520 -0.62 -18.46 -33.68
N VAL A 521 -1.58 -19.22 -34.21
CA VAL A 521 -1.71 -20.65 -33.96
C VAL A 521 -0.52 -21.30 -34.65
N ARG A 522 0.52 -21.63 -33.87
CA ARG A 522 1.57 -22.55 -34.29
C ARG A 522 1.17 -23.93 -33.79
N THR A 523 1.10 -24.88 -34.71
CA THR A 523 0.79 -26.28 -34.43
C THR A 523 1.86 -26.86 -33.50
N PRO A 524 1.52 -27.51 -32.37
CA PRO A 524 2.50 -28.22 -31.55
C PRO A 524 3.11 -29.35 -32.40
N LEU A 525 4.43 -29.34 -32.55
CA LEU A 525 5.15 -30.19 -33.53
C LEU A 525 5.94 -31.35 -32.90
N SER A 526 6.14 -31.39 -31.59
CA SER A 526 7.02 -32.40 -30.95
C SER A 526 6.24 -33.32 -30.02
N ASN A 527 6.05 -34.58 -30.45
CA ASN A 527 5.61 -35.66 -29.56
C ASN A 527 6.79 -36.12 -28.68
N GLU A 528 6.56 -36.30 -27.38
CA GLU A 528 7.58 -36.79 -26.43
C GLU A 528 8.17 -38.16 -26.82
N THR A 529 7.49 -38.92 -27.69
CA THR A 529 7.95 -40.21 -28.23
C THR A 529 9.19 -40.10 -29.12
N GLU A 530 9.60 -38.91 -29.54
CA GLU A 530 10.82 -38.67 -30.35
C GLU A 530 12.05 -38.28 -29.51
N LEU A 531 11.90 -38.08 -28.20
CA LEU A 531 13.02 -37.75 -27.32
C LEU A 531 13.94 -38.96 -27.09
N SER A 532 15.26 -38.73 -27.10
CA SER A 532 16.20 -39.76 -26.70
C SER A 532 16.01 -40.12 -25.22
N PRO A 533 16.29 -41.37 -24.79
CA PRO A 533 16.14 -41.77 -23.38
C PRO A 533 16.85 -40.83 -22.39
N ALA A 534 17.98 -40.25 -22.81
CA ALA A 534 18.76 -39.32 -22.01
C ALA A 534 18.10 -37.94 -21.84
N LEU A 535 17.33 -37.48 -22.84
CA LEU A 535 16.54 -36.23 -22.79
C LEU A 535 15.22 -36.43 -22.08
N THR A 536 14.58 -37.60 -22.24
CA THR A 536 13.38 -37.96 -21.49
C THR A 536 13.67 -37.97 -19.98
N GLU A 537 14.80 -38.55 -19.56
CA GLU A 537 15.26 -38.54 -18.17
C GLU A 537 15.60 -37.12 -17.66
N LEU A 538 16.21 -36.28 -18.50
CA LEU A 538 16.50 -34.89 -18.14
C LEU A 538 15.22 -34.06 -18.00
N LEU A 539 14.29 -34.18 -18.94
CA LEU A 539 13.01 -33.46 -18.94
C LEU A 539 12.13 -33.89 -17.76
N SER A 540 12.06 -35.19 -17.46
CA SER A 540 11.33 -35.69 -16.29
C SER A 540 11.93 -35.15 -14.99
N THR A 541 13.26 -35.09 -14.89
CA THR A 541 13.96 -34.52 -13.73
C THR A 541 13.72 -33.01 -13.60
N VAL A 542 13.70 -32.27 -14.71
CA VAL A 542 13.36 -30.83 -14.72
C VAL A 542 11.92 -30.63 -14.24
N ARG A 543 10.95 -31.42 -14.73
CA ARG A 543 9.55 -31.34 -14.32
C ARG A 543 9.39 -31.65 -12.83
N GLU A 544 9.97 -32.74 -12.36
CA GLU A 544 9.92 -33.16 -10.95
C GLU A 544 10.49 -32.08 -10.03
N ARG A 545 11.66 -31.53 -10.37
CA ARG A 545 12.32 -30.54 -9.51
C ARG A 545 11.71 -29.16 -9.59
N ALA A 546 11.22 -28.76 -10.76
CA ALA A 546 10.52 -27.49 -10.92
C ALA A 546 9.26 -27.46 -10.05
N GLN A 547 8.51 -28.57 -9.96
CA GLN A 547 7.34 -28.68 -9.09
C GLN A 547 7.68 -28.48 -7.60
N THR A 548 8.88 -28.89 -7.18
CA THR A 548 9.35 -28.72 -5.78
C THR A 548 10.04 -27.38 -5.50
N SER A 549 10.36 -26.61 -6.55
CA SER A 549 11.11 -25.36 -6.45
C SER A 549 10.17 -24.17 -6.30
N LYS A 550 10.49 -23.24 -5.38
CA LYS A 550 9.75 -21.98 -5.17
C LYS A 550 9.51 -21.19 -6.46
N TYR A 551 10.41 -21.32 -7.43
CA TYR A 551 10.44 -20.54 -8.67
C TYR A 551 9.99 -21.34 -9.90
N GLN A 552 9.40 -22.53 -9.72
CA GLN A 552 9.01 -23.43 -10.82
C GLN A 552 10.13 -23.64 -11.87
N SER A 553 11.36 -23.68 -11.39
CA SER A 553 12.58 -23.78 -12.20
C SER A 553 13.66 -24.54 -11.44
N VAL A 554 14.60 -25.13 -12.18
CA VAL A 554 15.65 -25.98 -11.63
C VAL A 554 17.01 -25.49 -12.09
N ALA A 555 17.96 -25.36 -11.16
CA ALA A 555 19.29 -24.92 -11.50
C ALA A 555 20.13 -26.04 -12.15
N SER A 556 20.97 -25.70 -13.13
CA SER A 556 21.76 -26.67 -13.89
C SER A 556 22.77 -27.44 -13.05
N PHE A 557 23.29 -26.85 -11.96
CA PHE A 557 24.17 -27.56 -11.02
C PHE A 557 23.41 -28.59 -10.18
N GLU A 558 22.12 -28.39 -9.92
CA GLU A 558 21.27 -29.37 -9.22
C GLU A 558 20.97 -30.55 -10.12
N LEU A 559 20.65 -30.29 -11.39
CA LEU A 559 20.47 -31.31 -12.42
C LEU A 559 21.75 -32.12 -12.63
N SER A 560 22.92 -31.46 -12.68
CA SER A 560 24.23 -32.13 -12.78
C SER A 560 24.49 -33.07 -11.61
N LYS A 561 24.18 -32.61 -10.39
CA LYS A 561 24.37 -33.40 -9.17
C LYS A 561 23.44 -34.62 -9.12
N GLN A 562 22.21 -34.48 -9.61
CA GLN A 562 21.21 -35.56 -9.52
C GLN A 562 21.37 -36.60 -10.61
N LEU A 563 21.59 -36.16 -11.84
CA LEU A 563 21.77 -37.07 -12.97
C LEU A 563 23.16 -37.71 -12.98
N SER A 564 24.05 -37.31 -12.05
CA SER A 564 25.46 -37.71 -12.03
C SER A 564 26.16 -37.47 -13.37
N ARG A 565 25.76 -36.40 -14.06
CA ARG A 565 26.30 -35.97 -15.36
C ARG A 565 27.16 -34.74 -15.19
N THR A 566 28.10 -34.55 -16.10
CA THR A 566 28.91 -33.34 -16.13
C THR A 566 28.03 -32.12 -16.41
N LYS A 567 28.46 -30.94 -15.94
CA LYS A 567 27.75 -29.68 -16.22
C LYS A 567 27.54 -29.46 -17.71
N ARG A 568 28.49 -29.90 -18.54
CA ARG A 568 28.42 -29.77 -19.99
C ARG A 568 27.30 -30.64 -20.58
N GLU A 569 27.24 -31.91 -20.20
CA GLU A 569 26.19 -32.83 -20.68
C GLU A 569 24.78 -32.37 -20.29
N VAL A 570 24.60 -31.79 -19.10
CA VAL A 570 23.31 -31.24 -18.68
C VAL A 570 22.94 -30.00 -19.48
N LEU A 571 23.89 -29.12 -19.77
CA LEU A 571 23.63 -27.91 -20.57
C LEU A 571 23.32 -28.26 -22.03
N GLU A 572 24.04 -29.22 -22.62
CA GLU A 572 23.76 -29.77 -23.95
C GLU A 572 22.33 -30.32 -24.02
N GLY A 573 21.93 -31.15 -23.05
CA GLY A 573 20.57 -31.67 -23.01
C GLY A 573 19.50 -30.62 -22.74
N LEU A 574 19.77 -29.61 -21.90
CA LEU A 574 18.83 -28.52 -21.63
C LEU A 574 18.59 -27.65 -22.86
N LEU A 575 19.64 -27.36 -23.62
CA LEU A 575 19.53 -26.62 -24.88
C LEU A 575 18.78 -27.42 -25.94
N GLU A 576 18.98 -28.73 -26.01
CA GLU A 576 18.22 -29.59 -26.91
C GLU A 576 16.73 -29.62 -26.52
N LEU A 577 16.41 -29.73 -25.23
CA LEU A 577 15.02 -29.63 -24.75
C LEU A 577 14.40 -28.25 -24.99
N PHE A 578 15.18 -27.18 -24.89
CA PHE A 578 14.74 -25.81 -25.18
C PHE A 578 14.40 -25.66 -26.66
N ASN A 579 15.28 -26.12 -27.56
CA ASN A 579 15.06 -26.10 -29.01
C ASN A 579 13.86 -26.96 -29.44
N LEU A 580 13.60 -28.06 -28.72
CA LEU A 580 12.42 -28.91 -28.93
C LEU A 580 11.15 -28.33 -28.28
N GLY A 581 11.27 -27.25 -27.52
CA GLY A 581 10.16 -26.49 -26.96
C GLY A 581 9.64 -26.95 -25.61
N PHE A 582 10.33 -27.90 -24.96
CA PHE A 582 9.89 -28.54 -23.72
C PHE A 582 10.26 -27.77 -22.45
N VAL A 583 11.22 -26.85 -22.54
CA VAL A 583 11.67 -26.02 -21.40
C VAL A 583 11.92 -24.57 -21.82
N VAL A 584 11.89 -23.65 -20.87
CA VAL A 584 12.38 -22.27 -20.99
C VAL A 584 13.67 -22.14 -20.17
N LEU A 585 14.70 -21.53 -20.75
CA LEU A 585 15.99 -21.35 -20.11
C LEU A 585 16.20 -19.90 -19.66
N ARG A 586 16.89 -19.75 -18.53
CA ARG A 586 17.30 -18.45 -17.96
C ARG A 586 18.72 -18.55 -17.45
N ILE A 587 19.51 -17.52 -17.68
CA ILE A 587 20.82 -17.34 -17.05
C ILE A 587 20.61 -16.59 -15.73
N ARG A 588 21.23 -17.06 -14.65
CA ARG A 588 21.23 -16.42 -13.34
C ARG A 588 22.66 -16.16 -12.89
N GLU A 589 22.89 -14.97 -12.34
CA GLU A 589 24.15 -14.61 -11.71
C GLU A 589 24.09 -14.86 -10.20
N SER A 590 25.17 -15.39 -9.63
CA SER A 590 25.34 -15.53 -8.19
C SER A 590 26.76 -15.21 -7.76
N ASN A 591 26.97 -15.08 -6.45
CA ASN A 591 28.29 -14.93 -5.84
C ASN A 591 29.27 -16.08 -6.16
N HIS A 592 28.80 -17.20 -6.73
CA HIS A 592 29.60 -18.39 -7.09
C HIS A 592 29.72 -18.59 -8.61
N GLY A 593 29.34 -17.59 -9.39
CA GLY A 593 29.36 -17.61 -10.85
C GLY A 593 27.98 -17.79 -11.48
N THR A 594 27.98 -17.79 -12.80
CA THR A 594 26.80 -17.86 -13.66
C THR A 594 26.30 -19.31 -13.78
N PHE A 595 25.00 -19.51 -13.64
CA PHE A 595 24.37 -20.82 -13.81
C PHE A 595 23.03 -20.70 -14.54
N TRP A 596 22.54 -21.82 -15.04
CA TRP A 596 21.32 -21.88 -15.83
C TRP A 596 20.18 -22.34 -14.97
N THR A 597 18.97 -21.84 -15.22
CA THR A 597 17.74 -22.38 -14.67
C THR A 597 16.82 -22.79 -15.79
N ALA A 598 16.21 -23.97 -15.66
CA ALA A 598 15.26 -24.50 -16.63
C ALA A 598 13.86 -24.62 -16.00
N SER A 599 12.85 -24.09 -16.69
CA SER A 599 11.43 -24.24 -16.35
C SER A 599 10.74 -25.13 -17.38
N PRO A 600 9.93 -26.12 -16.98
CA PRO A 600 9.18 -26.93 -17.94
C PRO A 600 8.12 -26.10 -18.66
N ARG A 601 7.85 -26.44 -19.92
CA ARG A 601 6.82 -25.82 -20.77
C ARG A 601 5.88 -26.92 -21.28
N ASP A 602 4.60 -26.82 -20.95
CA ASP A 602 3.56 -27.78 -21.35
C ASP A 602 2.29 -27.01 -21.80
N PRO A 603 1.82 -27.13 -23.05
CA PRO A 603 2.37 -27.96 -24.13
C PRO A 603 3.71 -27.43 -24.66
N ALA A 604 4.53 -28.34 -25.20
CA ALA A 604 5.81 -28.02 -25.82
C ALA A 604 5.63 -27.09 -27.03
N ARG A 605 6.46 -26.03 -27.12
CA ARG A 605 6.42 -25.06 -28.21
C ARG A 605 7.84 -24.72 -28.64
N PRO A 606 8.30 -25.21 -29.82
CA PRO A 606 9.66 -24.96 -30.26
C PRO A 606 9.86 -23.45 -30.52
N PRO A 607 10.97 -22.87 -30.04
CA PRO A 607 11.34 -21.50 -30.41
C PRO A 607 11.64 -21.39 -31.91
N ILE A 608 11.58 -20.16 -32.41
CA ILE A 608 11.87 -19.78 -33.79
C ILE A 608 13.38 -19.82 -34.02
N GLY A 609 13.81 -20.20 -35.23
CA GLY A 609 15.21 -20.09 -35.64
C GLY A 609 15.78 -18.70 -35.38
N CYS A 610 17.01 -18.65 -34.87
CA CYS A 610 17.70 -17.39 -34.57
C CYS A 610 18.62 -17.01 -35.74
N ASP A 611 18.03 -16.83 -36.92
CA ASP A 611 18.67 -16.29 -38.13
C ASP A 611 17.99 -14.97 -38.53
N LEU A 612 18.71 -14.13 -39.27
CA LEU A 612 18.25 -12.77 -39.58
C LEU A 612 16.88 -12.75 -40.30
N GLU A 613 16.63 -13.70 -41.20
CA GLU A 613 15.39 -13.80 -41.97
C GLU A 613 14.21 -14.19 -41.06
N SER A 614 14.39 -15.19 -40.21
CA SER A 614 13.39 -15.63 -39.22
C SER A 614 13.08 -14.57 -38.16
N VAL A 615 14.10 -13.83 -37.69
CA VAL A 615 13.93 -12.77 -36.70
C VAL A 615 13.16 -11.60 -37.31
N GLN A 616 13.54 -11.12 -38.50
CA GLN A 616 12.83 -10.05 -39.20
C GLN A 616 11.35 -10.39 -39.45
N ALA A 617 11.06 -11.64 -39.83
CA ALA A 617 9.70 -12.06 -40.18
C ALA A 617 8.74 -12.15 -38.98
N HIS A 618 9.24 -12.20 -37.74
CA HIS A 618 8.41 -12.55 -36.57
C HIS A 618 8.55 -11.63 -35.36
N ILE A 619 9.64 -10.89 -35.23
CA ILE A 619 9.92 -10.10 -34.02
C ILE A 619 8.93 -8.94 -33.83
N GLU A 620 8.55 -8.25 -34.91
CA GLU A 620 7.60 -7.12 -34.86
C GLU A 620 6.17 -7.58 -34.52
N ASP A 621 5.71 -8.69 -35.11
CA ASP A 621 4.40 -9.28 -34.81
C ASP A 621 4.30 -9.65 -33.33
N TYR A 622 5.37 -10.19 -32.75
CA TYR A 622 5.39 -10.57 -31.35
C TYR A 622 5.38 -9.34 -30.41
N ILE A 623 6.14 -8.30 -30.75
CA ILE A 623 6.10 -7.01 -30.04
C ILE A 623 4.67 -6.41 -30.10
N ALA A 624 4.01 -6.49 -31.26
CA ALA A 624 2.65 -6.00 -31.45
C ALA A 624 1.61 -6.80 -30.62
N VAL A 625 1.74 -8.12 -30.54
CA VAL A 625 0.87 -8.98 -29.72
C VAL A 625 1.03 -8.66 -28.23
N LEU A 626 2.26 -8.48 -27.74
CA LEU A 626 2.51 -8.10 -26.34
C LEU A 626 1.85 -6.76 -26.00
N ARG A 627 1.91 -5.78 -26.91
CA ARG A 627 1.24 -4.47 -26.73
C ARG A 627 -0.28 -4.56 -26.73
N ARG A 628 -0.90 -5.40 -27.58
CA ARG A 628 -2.37 -5.60 -27.58
C ARG A 628 -2.87 -6.25 -26.29
N GLY A 629 -2.07 -7.11 -25.67
CA GLY A 629 -2.37 -7.76 -24.39
C GLY A 629 -2.08 -6.92 -23.14
N SER A 630 -1.80 -5.62 -23.27
CA SER A 630 -1.39 -4.74 -22.16
C SER A 630 -0.11 -5.18 -21.41
N ARG A 631 0.76 -5.97 -22.05
CA ARG A 631 2.08 -6.39 -21.51
C ARG A 631 3.19 -5.55 -22.15
N ALA A 632 4.17 -5.12 -21.36
CA ALA A 632 5.33 -4.39 -21.88
C ALA A 632 6.26 -5.35 -22.67
N PRO A 633 6.79 -4.96 -23.85
CA PRO A 633 7.65 -5.80 -24.68
C PRO A 633 9.09 -5.83 -24.15
N TYR A 634 9.29 -6.50 -23.00
CA TYR A 634 10.62 -6.72 -22.45
C TYR A 634 11.44 -7.62 -23.36
N TYR A 635 12.72 -7.28 -23.53
CA TYR A 635 13.61 -8.06 -24.38
C TYR A 635 13.73 -9.51 -23.92
N GLU A 636 13.76 -9.74 -22.61
CA GLU A 636 13.79 -11.10 -22.05
C GLU A 636 12.55 -11.95 -22.41
N THR A 637 11.40 -11.30 -22.56
CA THR A 637 10.14 -11.96 -22.95
C THR A 637 10.08 -12.19 -24.46
N VAL A 638 10.62 -11.24 -25.25
CA VAL A 638 10.70 -11.37 -26.71
C VAL A 638 11.69 -12.46 -27.10
N ARG A 639 12.87 -12.50 -26.47
CA ARG A 639 13.91 -13.47 -26.83
C ARG A 639 13.52 -14.92 -26.56
N ASP A 640 12.64 -15.18 -25.60
CA ASP A 640 12.12 -16.52 -25.30
C ASP A 640 11.36 -17.18 -26.46
N GLN A 641 10.99 -16.41 -27.48
CA GLN A 641 10.39 -16.95 -28.69
C GLN A 641 11.41 -17.43 -29.71
N PHE A 642 12.71 -17.15 -29.53
CA PHE A 642 13.78 -17.46 -30.48
C PHE A 642 14.81 -18.41 -29.85
N CYS A 643 15.57 -19.12 -30.68
CA CYS A 643 16.72 -19.93 -30.27
C CYS A 643 17.90 -19.02 -29.88
N TRP A 644 17.70 -18.16 -28.89
CA TRP A 644 18.55 -17.00 -28.61
C TRP A 644 19.89 -17.34 -27.97
N ILE A 645 20.11 -18.57 -27.50
CA ILE A 645 21.25 -18.89 -26.61
C ILE A 645 22.02 -20.15 -27.06
N ASN A 646 23.35 -20.13 -26.93
CA ASN A 646 24.24 -21.27 -27.22
C ASN A 646 24.78 -21.96 -25.94
N LEU A 647 25.61 -22.99 -26.13
CA LEU A 647 26.28 -23.74 -25.07
C LEU A 647 27.20 -22.90 -24.18
N GLU A 648 27.76 -21.83 -24.74
CA GLU A 648 28.65 -20.89 -24.08
C GLU A 648 27.89 -19.84 -23.24
N GLY A 649 26.57 -19.73 -23.42
CA GLY A 649 25.69 -18.77 -22.73
C GLY A 649 25.58 -17.41 -23.40
N ASP A 650 26.05 -17.30 -24.65
CA ASP A 650 25.99 -16.08 -25.44
C ASP A 650 24.58 -15.88 -26.03
N ASP A 651 24.07 -14.65 -25.97
CA ASP A 651 22.83 -14.24 -26.61
C ASP A 651 23.10 -13.97 -28.11
N HIS A 652 22.71 -14.90 -28.98
CA HIS A 652 22.82 -14.78 -30.44
C HIS A 652 21.67 -13.99 -31.06
N LEU A 653 20.59 -13.77 -30.32
CA LEU A 653 19.50 -12.90 -30.79
C LEU A 653 19.90 -11.44 -30.66
N GLU A 654 20.64 -11.09 -29.60
CA GLU A 654 21.04 -9.72 -29.32
C GLU A 654 21.80 -9.06 -30.49
N PRO A 655 22.85 -9.65 -31.10
CA PRO A 655 23.52 -9.08 -32.26
C PRO A 655 22.62 -8.90 -33.49
N LEU A 656 21.65 -9.81 -33.69
CA LEU A 656 20.68 -9.70 -34.79
C LEU A 656 19.71 -8.55 -34.52
N VAL A 657 19.26 -8.41 -33.28
CA VAL A 657 18.44 -7.27 -32.87
C VAL A 657 19.23 -5.96 -32.96
N GLU A 658 20.51 -5.94 -32.59
CA GLU A 658 21.39 -4.79 -32.79
C GLU A 658 21.55 -4.44 -34.27
N ALA A 659 21.66 -5.44 -35.16
CA ALA A 659 21.66 -5.21 -36.61
C ALA A 659 20.34 -4.60 -37.08
N LEU A 660 19.19 -5.09 -36.59
CA LEU A 660 17.87 -4.52 -36.90
C LEU A 660 17.65 -3.14 -36.29
N VAL A 661 18.27 -2.83 -35.16
CA VAL A 661 18.29 -1.49 -34.56
C VAL A 661 19.18 -0.56 -35.38
N ALA A 662 20.32 -1.04 -35.87
CA ALA A 662 21.21 -0.29 -36.75
C ALA A 662 20.60 -0.03 -38.14
N GLU A 663 19.81 -0.98 -38.65
CA GLU A 663 18.99 -0.84 -39.86
C GLU A 663 17.78 0.07 -39.65
N GLY A 664 17.47 0.42 -38.40
CA GLY A 664 16.36 1.29 -38.06
C GLY A 664 15.01 0.62 -38.29
N THR A 665 14.89 -0.67 -37.97
CA THR A 665 13.63 -1.45 -37.93
C THR A 665 13.15 -1.65 -36.48
N LEU A 666 14.08 -1.73 -35.52
CA LEU A 666 13.79 -1.84 -34.09
C LEU A 666 14.46 -0.69 -33.30
N GLU A 667 14.00 -0.41 -32.09
CA GLU A 667 14.66 0.48 -31.13
C GLU A 667 14.79 -0.18 -29.75
N TRP A 668 15.95 0.01 -29.12
CA TRP A 668 16.15 -0.36 -27.72
C TRP A 668 15.52 0.69 -26.81
N GLY A 669 14.66 0.23 -25.90
CA GLY A 669 14.19 1.00 -24.76
C GLY A 669 14.76 0.46 -23.45
N GLN A 670 14.61 1.21 -22.38
CA GLN A 670 15.01 0.81 -21.03
C GLN A 670 14.00 1.34 -20.00
N THR A 671 13.61 0.52 -19.04
CA THR A 671 12.77 0.97 -17.91
C THR A 671 13.57 1.79 -16.90
N ASP A 672 12.87 2.52 -16.03
CA ASP A 672 13.48 3.28 -14.91
C ASP A 672 14.33 2.41 -13.97
N THR A 673 14.13 1.09 -14.00
CA THR A 673 14.86 0.06 -13.23
C THR A 673 16.03 -0.58 -14.00
N GLY A 674 16.29 -0.14 -15.23
CA GLY A 674 17.41 -0.59 -16.05
C GLY A 674 17.15 -1.82 -16.92
N ARG A 675 15.92 -2.38 -16.94
CA ARG A 675 15.57 -3.55 -17.79
C ARG A 675 15.37 -3.11 -19.24
N ARG A 676 15.87 -3.88 -20.21
CA ARG A 676 15.79 -3.56 -21.64
C ARG A 676 14.43 -3.97 -22.23
N THR A 677 13.84 -3.07 -23.00
CA THR A 677 12.63 -3.30 -23.80
C THR A 677 12.96 -3.16 -25.28
N LEU A 678 12.17 -3.79 -26.14
CA LEU A 678 12.34 -3.72 -27.58
C LEU A 678 11.07 -3.14 -28.21
N ASP A 679 11.23 -2.15 -29.09
CA ASP A 679 10.12 -1.50 -29.78
C ASP A 679 10.41 -1.39 -31.29
N SER A 680 9.42 -1.08 -32.12
CA SER A 680 9.66 -0.84 -33.55
C SER A 680 10.08 0.61 -33.81
N SER A 681 11.10 0.78 -34.64
CA SER A 681 11.89 2.03 -34.84
C SER A 681 11.16 3.21 -35.50
N SER A 682 9.85 3.10 -35.76
CA SER A 682 9.10 4.13 -36.49
C SER A 682 8.87 5.44 -35.72
N SER A 683 9.64 5.70 -34.65
CA SER A 683 9.55 6.94 -33.89
C SER A 683 10.92 7.48 -33.41
N HIS A 684 11.36 8.60 -34.02
CA HIS A 684 12.21 9.68 -33.50
C HIS A 684 13.56 10.00 -34.19
N THR A 685 13.61 11.27 -34.63
CA THR A 685 14.69 12.02 -35.27
C THR A 685 15.67 12.63 -34.25
N SER A 686 16.97 12.64 -34.59
CA SER A 686 18.12 13.01 -33.74
C SER A 686 18.25 14.51 -33.38
N ALA A 687 18.64 14.82 -32.14
CA ALA A 687 18.92 16.16 -31.62
C ALA A 687 20.38 16.65 -31.85
N ARG A 688 20.56 17.97 -32.05
CA ARG A 688 21.84 18.68 -32.26
C ARG A 688 22.19 19.56 -31.05
N GLU A 689 23.47 19.62 -30.65
CA GLU A 689 23.98 20.41 -29.52
C GLU A 689 23.94 21.95 -29.74
N PRO A 690 23.69 22.76 -28.68
CA PRO A 690 23.65 24.22 -28.79
C PRO A 690 24.96 24.90 -28.32
N ALA A 691 25.35 25.94 -29.07
CA ALA A 691 26.52 26.79 -28.83
C ALA A 691 26.35 27.79 -27.64
N PRO A 692 27.45 28.29 -27.03
CA PRO A 692 27.41 29.08 -25.80
C PRO A 692 27.03 30.55 -26.01
N ARG A 693 26.31 31.15 -25.04
CA ARG A 693 25.79 32.53 -25.08
C ARG A 693 26.68 33.55 -24.33
N PRO A 694 26.73 34.82 -24.79
CA PRO A 694 27.48 35.92 -24.17
C PRO A 694 26.79 36.52 -22.91
N PRO A 695 27.46 37.40 -22.13
CA PRO A 695 27.03 37.78 -20.78
C PRO A 695 25.90 38.85 -20.76
N LEU A 696 25.16 38.90 -19.64
CA LEU A 696 23.87 39.58 -19.48
C LEU A 696 23.95 41.11 -19.17
N PRO A 697 22.94 41.92 -19.61
CA PRO A 697 22.84 43.37 -19.37
C PRO A 697 22.19 43.78 -18.02
N GLN A 698 22.14 45.10 -17.75
CA GLN A 698 21.68 45.74 -16.49
C GLN A 698 20.22 45.45 -16.10
N VAL A 699 19.99 45.23 -14.79
CA VAL A 699 18.73 44.74 -14.18
C VAL A 699 17.68 45.85 -13.99
N PRO A 700 16.38 45.64 -14.32
CA PRO A 700 15.30 46.60 -14.10
C PRO A 700 15.03 46.95 -12.61
N SER A 701 14.63 48.20 -12.37
CA SER A 701 14.29 48.76 -11.05
C SER A 701 12.82 48.51 -10.66
N GLU A 702 12.43 48.76 -9.39
CA GLU A 702 11.04 48.59 -8.92
C GLU A 702 10.06 49.54 -9.61
N SER A 703 10.49 50.77 -9.89
CA SER A 703 9.72 51.74 -10.68
C SER A 703 9.53 51.28 -12.13
N ASP A 704 10.50 50.55 -12.71
CA ASP A 704 10.34 49.98 -14.05
C ASP A 704 9.24 48.88 -14.04
N PHE A 705 9.18 48.06 -12.98
CA PHE A 705 8.11 47.08 -12.82
C PHE A 705 6.74 47.73 -12.56
N GLY A 706 6.68 48.89 -11.89
CA GLY A 706 5.43 49.66 -11.80
C GLY A 706 4.87 50.07 -13.17
N ILE A 707 5.75 50.47 -14.11
CA ILE A 707 5.36 50.78 -15.50
C ILE A 707 4.92 49.51 -16.25
N LEU A 708 5.61 48.39 -16.04
CA LEU A 708 5.23 47.10 -16.62
C LEU A 708 3.85 46.65 -16.11
N ASN A 709 3.61 46.74 -14.81
CA ASN A 709 2.35 46.37 -14.17
C ASN A 709 1.18 47.16 -14.75
N ALA A 710 1.35 48.48 -14.96
CA ALA A 710 0.33 49.32 -15.59
C ALA A 710 0.04 48.93 -17.06
N LEU A 711 1.06 48.52 -17.82
CA LEU A 711 0.86 47.97 -19.16
C LEU A 711 0.10 46.64 -19.11
N GLU A 712 0.50 45.74 -18.22
CA GLU A 712 -0.13 44.44 -18.02
C GLU A 712 -1.60 44.55 -17.57
N ASP A 713 -1.98 45.59 -16.81
CA ASP A 713 -3.37 45.85 -16.43
C ASP A 713 -4.25 46.29 -17.61
N ILE A 714 -3.69 47.04 -18.55
CA ILE A 714 -4.37 47.39 -19.81
C ILE A 714 -4.57 46.12 -20.66
N GLU A 715 -3.53 45.29 -20.76
CA GLU A 715 -3.53 44.08 -21.55
C GLU A 715 -4.42 42.98 -20.96
N GLN A 716 -4.43 42.82 -19.63
CA GLN A 716 -5.30 41.88 -18.92
C GLN A 716 -6.77 42.11 -19.28
N ARG A 717 -7.23 43.38 -19.28
CA ARG A 717 -8.61 43.72 -19.66
C ARG A 717 -8.93 43.32 -21.09
N ARG A 718 -7.98 43.50 -22.02
CA ARG A 718 -8.17 43.15 -23.44
C ARG A 718 -8.13 41.64 -23.67
N VAL A 719 -7.18 40.94 -23.06
CA VAL A 719 -7.07 39.47 -23.11
C VAL A 719 -8.34 38.83 -22.54
N ASN A 720 -8.83 39.31 -21.38
CA ASN A 720 -10.07 38.79 -20.77
C ASN A 720 -11.34 39.09 -21.57
N PHE A 721 -11.30 40.12 -22.43
CA PHE A 721 -12.36 40.41 -23.40
C PHE A 721 -12.23 39.58 -24.69
N GLY A 722 -11.15 38.81 -24.85
CA GLY A 722 -10.88 37.95 -26.01
C GLY A 722 -10.01 38.58 -27.10
N VAL A 723 -9.37 39.73 -26.83
CA VAL A 723 -8.51 40.44 -27.78
C VAL A 723 -7.04 40.14 -27.49
N PHE A 724 -6.49 39.15 -28.19
CA PHE A 724 -5.10 38.68 -28.02
C PHE A 724 -4.11 39.39 -28.96
N GLU A 725 -4.58 39.93 -30.08
CA GLU A 725 -3.72 40.52 -31.13
C GLU A 725 -3.42 42.02 -30.92
N SER A 726 -3.96 42.64 -29.89
CA SER A 726 -3.73 44.07 -29.65
C SER A 726 -2.30 44.39 -29.24
N TRP A 727 -1.84 45.58 -29.60
CA TRP A 727 -0.59 46.18 -29.13
C TRP A 727 -0.89 47.56 -28.55
N THR A 728 -0.17 47.96 -27.50
CA THR A 728 -0.42 49.22 -26.79
C THR A 728 0.52 50.31 -27.28
N ARG A 729 -0.01 51.48 -27.63
CA ARG A 729 0.81 52.65 -27.99
C ARG A 729 1.46 53.24 -26.72
N PRO A 730 2.73 53.69 -26.79
CA PRO A 730 3.38 54.36 -25.66
C PRO A 730 2.59 55.56 -25.09
N THR A 731 1.84 56.27 -25.93
CA THR A 731 0.97 57.38 -25.53
C THR A 731 -0.18 56.96 -24.61
N THR A 732 -0.73 55.75 -24.82
CA THR A 732 -1.76 55.19 -23.94
C THR A 732 -1.17 54.86 -22.57
N LEU A 733 0.02 54.25 -22.55
CA LEU A 733 0.73 53.92 -21.30
C LEU A 733 1.14 55.19 -20.53
N ALA A 734 1.58 56.24 -21.24
CA ALA A 734 1.86 57.56 -20.66
C ALA A 734 0.63 58.16 -19.97
N GLY A 735 -0.55 58.08 -20.61
CA GLY A 735 -1.80 58.55 -20.01
C GLY A 735 -2.19 57.78 -18.74
N THR A 736 -2.00 56.45 -18.71
CA THR A 736 -2.33 55.62 -17.53
C THR A 736 -1.35 55.79 -16.37
N THR A 737 -0.06 55.97 -16.67
CA THR A 737 0.99 56.14 -15.65
C THR A 737 1.21 57.60 -15.22
N GLN A 738 0.57 58.56 -15.89
CA GLN A 738 0.80 60.00 -15.73
C GLN A 738 2.26 60.44 -15.96
N LEU A 739 3.03 59.67 -16.75
CA LEU A 739 4.42 59.96 -17.09
C LEU A 739 4.54 60.50 -18.52
N SER A 740 5.52 61.37 -18.78
CA SER A 740 5.83 61.80 -20.15
C SER A 740 6.52 60.69 -20.96
N LEU A 741 6.42 60.74 -22.29
CA LEU A 741 7.08 59.76 -23.17
C LEU A 741 8.61 59.72 -22.97
N THR A 742 9.23 60.87 -22.70
CA THR A 742 10.67 60.97 -22.42
C THR A 742 11.05 60.27 -21.11
N GLN A 743 10.15 60.26 -20.12
CA GLN A 743 10.36 59.55 -18.84
C GLN A 743 10.14 58.04 -18.97
N LEU A 744 9.24 57.59 -19.85
CA LEU A 744 8.99 56.16 -20.08
C LEU A 744 10.11 55.47 -20.87
N GLN A 745 10.72 56.17 -21.83
CA GLN A 745 11.65 55.57 -22.79
C GLN A 745 12.84 54.81 -22.15
N PRO A 746 13.50 55.31 -21.09
CA PRO A 746 14.58 54.57 -20.43
C PRO A 746 14.10 53.28 -19.76
N ALA A 747 12.94 53.31 -19.11
CA ALA A 747 12.33 52.15 -18.45
C ALA A 747 11.93 51.08 -19.48
N LEU A 748 11.25 51.47 -20.55
CA LEU A 748 10.86 50.58 -21.64
C LEU A 748 12.07 49.94 -22.33
N ARG A 749 13.16 50.70 -22.52
CA ARG A 749 14.41 50.17 -23.07
C ARG A 749 15.02 49.09 -22.17
N ARG A 750 15.08 49.32 -20.85
CA ARG A 750 15.59 48.34 -19.88
C ARG A 750 14.71 47.10 -19.84
N LEU A 751 13.39 47.25 -19.75
CA LEU A 751 12.45 46.14 -19.76
C LEU A 751 12.54 45.31 -21.06
N ARG A 752 12.72 45.96 -22.21
CA ARG A 752 12.92 45.28 -23.50
C ARG A 752 14.25 44.54 -23.58
N GLN A 753 15.35 45.18 -23.18
CA GLN A 753 16.67 44.54 -23.12
C GLN A 753 16.68 43.34 -22.17
N ASP A 754 15.92 43.46 -21.09
CA ASP A 754 15.69 42.41 -20.09
C ASP A 754 14.49 41.52 -20.48
N GLY A 755 14.04 41.51 -21.74
CA GLY A 755 13.10 40.51 -22.29
C GLY A 755 11.66 40.50 -21.74
N TRP A 756 11.28 41.47 -20.91
CA TRP A 756 9.93 41.63 -20.34
C TRP A 756 8.94 42.27 -21.31
N LEU A 757 9.45 42.94 -22.34
CA LEU A 757 8.64 43.74 -23.26
C LEU A 757 9.07 43.51 -24.72
N MET A 758 8.09 43.50 -25.62
CA MET A 758 8.25 43.39 -27.08
C MET A 758 7.81 44.70 -27.74
N THR A 759 8.47 45.07 -28.84
CA THR A 759 8.19 46.29 -29.61
C THR A 759 8.05 45.96 -31.10
N LEU A 760 7.02 46.50 -31.76
CA LEU A 760 6.95 46.54 -33.23
C LEU A 760 7.84 47.65 -33.80
N ASP A 761 8.11 47.59 -35.12
CA ASP A 761 8.89 48.60 -35.84
C ASP A 761 8.26 50.00 -35.77
N ASP A 762 6.94 50.08 -35.59
CA ASP A 762 6.18 51.33 -35.41
C ASP A 762 6.12 51.82 -33.94
N GLY A 763 6.83 51.15 -33.03
CA GLY A 763 6.98 51.55 -31.63
C GLY A 763 5.85 51.11 -30.69
N ARG A 764 4.87 50.34 -31.15
CA ARG A 764 3.84 49.74 -30.26
C ARG A 764 4.44 48.66 -29.37
N LEU A 765 3.89 48.53 -28.16
CA LEU A 765 4.42 47.72 -27.05
C LEU A 765 3.49 46.54 -26.74
N ARG A 766 4.09 45.42 -26.30
CA ARG A 766 3.39 44.30 -25.69
C ARG A 766 4.20 43.69 -24.55
N SER A 767 3.58 43.39 -23.41
CA SER A 767 4.27 42.66 -22.35
C SER A 767 4.52 41.20 -22.73
N ARG A 768 5.55 40.59 -22.14
CA ARG A 768 5.78 39.15 -22.26
C ARG A 768 4.57 38.35 -21.73
N ALA A 769 3.91 38.83 -20.66
CA ALA A 769 2.76 38.14 -20.09
C ALA A 769 1.58 38.06 -21.05
N ALA A 770 1.29 39.15 -21.78
CA ALA A 770 0.25 39.19 -22.81
C ALA A 770 0.65 38.40 -24.07
N GLU A 771 1.93 38.41 -24.45
CA GLU A 771 2.40 37.53 -25.54
C GLU A 771 2.19 36.07 -25.20
N LEU A 772 2.50 35.64 -23.96
CA LEU A 772 2.25 34.26 -23.54
C LEU A 772 0.76 33.91 -23.55
N ALA A 773 -0.12 34.85 -23.21
CA ALA A 773 -1.57 34.62 -23.33
C ALA A 773 -1.99 34.41 -24.80
N ARG A 774 -1.38 35.13 -25.73
CA ARG A 774 -1.59 34.97 -27.18
C ARG A 774 -1.04 33.64 -27.69
N GLU A 775 0.18 33.31 -27.33
CA GLU A 775 0.81 32.02 -27.69
C GLU A 775 -0.03 30.86 -27.15
N LEU A 776 -0.44 30.91 -25.87
CA LEU A 776 -1.36 29.93 -25.26
C LEU A 776 -2.66 29.78 -26.05
N ARG A 777 -3.29 30.89 -26.43
CA ARG A 777 -4.54 30.88 -27.23
C ARG A 777 -4.36 30.16 -28.57
N TYR A 778 -3.18 30.23 -29.17
CA TYR A 778 -2.89 29.67 -30.49
C TYR A 778 -2.03 28.40 -30.46
N VAL A 779 -1.84 27.77 -29.30
CA VAL A 779 -1.18 26.46 -29.22
C VAL A 779 -1.99 25.45 -30.03
N LYS A 780 -1.28 24.66 -30.84
CA LYS A 780 -1.83 23.65 -31.73
C LYS A 780 -1.20 22.29 -31.43
N GLN A 781 -1.99 21.22 -31.51
CA GLN A 781 -1.46 19.86 -31.43
C GLN A 781 -0.74 19.52 -32.73
N ARG A 782 0.52 19.09 -32.64
CA ARG A 782 1.32 18.65 -33.77
C ARG A 782 1.34 17.13 -33.83
N PHE A 783 0.97 16.56 -34.98
CA PHE A 783 1.05 15.11 -35.19
C PHE A 783 2.20 14.72 -36.13
N ARG A 784 2.64 15.62 -37.02
CA ARG A 784 3.74 15.39 -37.97
C ARG A 784 4.58 16.65 -38.18
N GLU A 785 5.68 16.56 -38.93
CA GLU A 785 6.53 17.73 -39.13
C GLU A 785 5.90 18.78 -40.06
N ASP A 786 5.07 18.36 -41.01
CA ASP A 786 4.56 19.09 -42.18
C ASP A 786 3.06 19.50 -42.11
N ASP A 787 2.35 19.17 -41.03
CA ASP A 787 0.88 19.33 -40.95
C ASP A 787 0.38 20.71 -40.41
N ALA A 788 1.24 21.72 -40.29
CA ALA A 788 0.97 22.98 -39.56
C ALA A 788 -0.31 23.75 -39.98
N GLY A 789 -0.71 23.63 -41.25
CA GLY A 789 -1.90 24.27 -41.80
C GLY A 789 -3.22 23.74 -41.25
N ASN A 790 -3.30 22.43 -40.94
CA ASN A 790 -4.54 21.71 -40.61
C ASN A 790 -4.63 21.25 -39.13
N ARG A 791 -3.65 21.58 -38.30
CA ARG A 791 -3.61 21.18 -36.88
C ARG A 791 -4.76 21.74 -36.03
N PRO A 792 -5.32 20.96 -35.09
CA PRO A 792 -6.33 21.41 -34.14
C PRO A 792 -5.72 22.41 -33.14
N PHE A 793 -6.50 23.41 -32.74
CA PHE A 793 -6.14 24.28 -31.62
C PHE A 793 -6.42 23.55 -30.31
N LEU A 794 -5.52 23.71 -29.33
CA LEU A 794 -5.67 23.08 -28.02
C LEU A 794 -6.49 23.90 -27.03
N VAL A 795 -6.48 25.22 -27.22
CA VAL A 795 -7.06 26.19 -26.29
C VAL A 795 -8.19 26.92 -26.98
N ARG A 796 -9.41 26.73 -26.46
CA ARG A 796 -10.60 27.43 -26.95
C ARG A 796 -10.58 28.89 -26.52
N SER A 797 -10.23 29.14 -25.26
CA SER A 797 -10.20 30.46 -24.64
C SER A 797 -9.18 30.50 -23.51
N ALA A 798 -8.60 31.67 -23.27
CA ALA A 798 -7.71 31.92 -22.14
C ALA A 798 -8.10 33.23 -21.45
N LYS A 799 -8.16 33.20 -20.13
CA LYS A 799 -8.27 34.40 -19.30
C LYS A 799 -7.03 34.53 -18.43
N VAL A 800 -6.68 35.75 -18.08
CA VAL A 800 -5.53 36.06 -17.23
C VAL A 800 -5.93 36.91 -16.04
N ARG A 801 -5.28 36.67 -14.90
CA ARG A 801 -5.38 37.51 -13.72
C ARG A 801 -3.98 37.74 -13.18
N PHE A 802 -3.59 39.00 -13.06
CA PHE A 802 -2.30 39.42 -12.58
C PHE A 802 -2.53 40.09 -11.21
N LEU A 803 -2.09 39.43 -10.14
CA LEU A 803 -2.27 39.89 -8.77
C LEU A 803 -0.95 40.39 -8.20
N ASP A 804 -0.95 41.59 -7.66
CA ASP A 804 0.20 42.09 -6.91
C ASP A 804 0.28 41.33 -5.58
N ARG A 805 1.49 40.92 -5.19
CA ARG A 805 1.73 40.34 -3.87
C ARG A 805 2.07 41.44 -2.89
N ASP A 806 1.41 41.40 -1.75
CA ASP A 806 1.84 42.16 -0.60
C ASP A 806 2.77 41.29 0.26
N LYS A 807 3.79 41.89 0.84
CA LYS A 807 4.64 41.21 1.83
C LYS A 807 4.55 41.93 3.17
N PRO A 808 4.68 41.20 4.30
CA PRO A 808 4.80 41.84 5.58
C PRO A 808 6.02 42.78 5.59
N THR A 809 5.77 44.04 5.85
CA THR A 809 6.79 45.06 5.98
C THR A 809 7.57 44.81 7.26
N ARG A 810 8.89 44.83 7.16
CA ARG A 810 9.78 44.72 8.30
C ARG A 810 10.13 46.12 8.78
N ASN A 811 9.38 46.61 9.77
CA ASN A 811 9.51 47.95 10.31
C ASN A 811 9.60 47.99 11.85
N GLN A 812 9.49 46.84 12.53
CA GLN A 812 9.59 46.77 13.98
C GLN A 812 11.04 46.51 14.39
N SER A 813 11.60 47.33 15.27
CA SER A 813 12.95 47.13 15.81
C SER A 813 13.01 45.84 16.65
N LEU A 814 13.95 44.95 16.36
CA LEU A 814 14.23 43.78 17.19
C LEU A 814 14.65 44.25 18.59
N ARG A 815 15.54 45.25 18.69
CA ARG A 815 16.03 45.75 19.98
C ARG A 815 14.88 46.26 20.86
N GLN A 816 14.01 47.12 20.33
CA GLN A 816 12.85 47.63 21.08
C GLN A 816 11.91 46.51 21.53
N THR A 817 11.70 45.50 20.68
CA THR A 817 10.88 44.33 21.02
C THR A 817 11.49 43.55 22.20
N LEU A 818 12.81 43.34 22.17
CA LEU A 818 13.53 42.64 23.24
C LEU A 818 13.60 43.46 24.53
N ASP A 819 13.75 44.78 24.46
CA ASP A 819 13.70 45.69 25.63
C ASP A 819 12.32 45.64 26.31
N THR A 820 11.25 45.59 25.50
CA THR A 820 9.88 45.41 26.00
C THR A 820 9.74 44.06 26.73
N LEU A 821 10.30 42.99 26.17
CA LEU A 821 10.31 41.68 26.81
C LEU A 821 11.14 41.67 28.11
N GLU A 822 12.27 42.39 28.16
CA GLU A 822 13.09 42.52 29.36
C GLU A 822 12.30 43.19 30.49
N SER A 823 11.51 44.22 30.17
CA SER A 823 10.62 44.86 31.15
C SER A 823 9.49 43.93 31.62
N THR A 824 8.92 43.14 30.71
CA THR A 824 7.83 42.19 31.02
C THR A 824 8.32 41.03 31.89
N LEU A 825 9.55 40.56 31.65
CA LEU A 825 10.18 39.42 32.31
C LEU A 825 11.20 39.84 33.39
N HIS A 826 11.12 41.06 33.91
CA HIS A 826 12.06 41.60 34.90
C HIS A 826 12.18 40.72 36.16
N ALA A 827 11.12 40.00 36.52
CA ALA A 827 11.08 39.08 37.66
C ALA A 827 11.65 37.68 37.35
N THR A 828 11.94 37.37 36.09
CA THR A 828 12.43 36.06 35.65
C THR A 828 13.96 36.04 35.66
N PRO A 829 14.61 35.18 36.48
CA PRO A 829 16.06 35.11 36.54
C PRO A 829 16.67 34.82 35.17
N ASN A 830 17.84 35.42 34.89
CA ASN A 830 18.59 35.27 33.63
C ASN A 830 17.91 35.79 32.36
N ALA A 831 16.63 36.21 32.39
CA ALA A 831 15.89 36.67 31.20
C ALA A 831 16.60 37.84 30.50
N ALA A 832 16.96 38.90 31.24
CA ALA A 832 17.68 40.06 30.71
C ALA A 832 19.03 39.69 30.07
N ASN A 833 19.74 38.69 30.60
CA ASN A 833 21.03 38.25 30.03
C ASN A 833 20.80 37.51 28.70
N VAL A 834 19.85 36.58 28.67
CA VAL A 834 19.53 35.80 27.47
C VAL A 834 18.96 36.69 26.35
N LEU A 835 18.09 37.65 26.67
CA LEU A 835 17.53 38.58 25.69
C LEU A 835 18.64 39.42 25.04
N ARG A 836 19.56 39.99 25.83
CA ARG A 836 20.72 40.75 25.31
C ARG A 836 21.68 39.88 24.49
N ALA A 837 21.94 38.65 24.91
CA ALA A 837 22.74 37.70 24.12
C ALA A 837 22.05 37.32 22.81
N THR A 838 20.74 37.13 22.82
CA THR A 838 19.94 36.84 21.62
C THR A 838 19.96 38.02 20.65
N ALA A 839 19.86 39.26 21.14
CA ALA A 839 20.02 40.45 20.32
C ALA A 839 21.37 40.43 19.58
N ARG A 840 22.47 40.27 20.32
CA ARG A 840 23.83 40.19 19.74
C ARG A 840 23.96 39.06 18.71
N MET A 841 23.42 37.88 19.03
CA MET A 841 23.42 36.72 18.13
C MET A 841 22.68 37.03 16.82
N LEU A 842 21.47 37.59 16.89
CA LEU A 842 20.65 37.88 15.72
C LEU A 842 21.25 39.02 14.88
N CYS A 843 21.79 40.07 15.50
CA CYS A 843 22.53 41.14 14.80
C CYS A 843 23.70 40.56 13.98
N ALA A 844 24.49 39.67 14.59
CA ALA A 844 25.62 39.01 13.92
C ALA A 844 25.16 38.07 12.80
N GLN A 845 24.16 37.23 13.05
CA GLN A 845 23.65 36.26 12.07
C GLN A 845 23.01 36.93 10.86
N TRP A 846 22.24 38.00 11.09
CA TRP A 846 21.55 38.71 10.01
C TRP A 846 22.38 39.85 9.40
N SER A 847 23.59 40.10 9.93
CA SER A 847 24.53 41.12 9.45
C SER A 847 23.92 42.53 9.40
N VAL A 848 23.13 42.88 10.41
CA VAL A 848 22.46 44.18 10.57
C VAL A 848 22.49 44.57 12.05
N ASP A 849 22.83 45.83 12.36
CA ASP A 849 22.98 46.32 13.74
C ASP A 849 21.67 46.29 14.54
N ASP A 850 20.54 46.64 13.92
CA ASP A 850 19.20 46.45 14.47
C ASP A 850 18.27 45.85 13.40
N PRO A 851 18.13 44.52 13.38
CA PRO A 851 17.28 43.86 12.40
C PRO A 851 15.81 44.23 12.58
N LEU A 852 15.13 44.50 11.48
CA LEU A 852 13.70 44.78 11.51
C LEU A 852 12.89 43.48 11.40
N LEU A 853 11.95 43.32 12.34
CA LEU A 853 10.94 42.28 12.36
C LEU A 853 9.67 42.76 11.64
N ALA A 854 8.92 41.82 11.06
CA ALA A 854 7.53 42.08 10.73
C ALA A 854 6.67 42.13 12.01
N GLY A 855 5.60 42.91 12.01
CA GLY A 855 4.80 43.12 13.23
C GLY A 855 4.25 41.84 13.84
N PHE A 856 3.81 40.87 13.03
CA PHE A 856 3.40 39.55 13.54
C PHE A 856 4.55 38.74 14.17
N GLN A 857 5.80 38.93 13.74
CA GLN A 857 6.96 38.26 14.36
C GLN A 857 7.28 38.89 15.72
N ALA A 858 7.17 40.22 15.83
CA ALA A 858 7.29 40.93 17.10
C ALA A 858 6.18 40.51 18.08
N ARG A 859 4.92 40.42 17.62
CA ARG A 859 3.80 39.86 18.42
C ARG A 859 4.06 38.41 18.85
N GLY A 860 4.57 37.56 17.96
CA GLY A 860 4.98 36.19 18.31
C GLY A 860 5.94 36.15 19.51
N LEU A 861 6.96 37.01 19.51
CA LEU A 861 7.88 37.16 20.63
C LEU A 861 7.20 37.70 21.90
N LEU A 862 6.42 38.78 21.77
CA LEU A 862 5.76 39.46 22.89
C LEU A 862 4.66 38.64 23.56
N GLU A 863 4.05 37.69 22.86
CA GLU A 863 2.97 36.86 23.41
C GLU A 863 3.45 35.47 23.85
N LEU A 864 4.23 34.77 23.02
CA LEU A 864 4.63 33.39 23.31
C LEU A 864 5.66 33.31 24.45
N LEU A 865 6.62 34.24 24.50
CA LEU A 865 7.69 34.17 25.50
C LEU A 865 7.16 34.45 26.92
N PRO A 866 6.33 35.48 27.17
CA PRO A 866 5.71 35.66 28.49
C PRO A 866 4.76 34.51 28.85
N ALA A 867 4.00 33.98 27.89
CA ALA A 867 3.11 32.84 28.12
C ALA A 867 3.86 31.59 28.59
N TRP A 868 5.12 31.40 28.18
CA TRP A 868 5.98 30.30 28.64
C TRP A 868 6.23 30.34 30.15
N PHE A 869 6.43 31.55 30.69
CA PHE A 869 6.65 31.79 32.12
C PHE A 869 5.35 32.02 32.90
N GLY A 870 4.20 31.85 32.23
CA GLY A 870 2.88 31.90 32.84
C GLY A 870 2.27 33.29 32.99
N HIS A 871 2.80 34.28 32.26
CA HIS A 871 2.14 35.57 32.11
C HIS A 871 1.01 35.46 31.07
N GLY A 872 -0.17 35.98 31.40
CA GLY A 872 -1.36 35.95 30.53
C GLY A 872 -2.23 34.69 30.70
N ASP A 873 -3.50 34.80 30.26
CA ASP A 873 -4.51 33.75 30.41
C ASP A 873 -4.49 32.74 29.25
N THR A 874 -4.04 33.14 28.06
CA THR A 874 -4.02 32.28 26.88
C THR A 874 -2.86 31.30 26.89
N ARG A 875 -3.15 30.04 26.51
CA ARG A 875 -2.17 28.95 26.44
C ARG A 875 -2.12 28.25 25.10
N ALA A 876 -2.94 28.69 24.15
CA ALA A 876 -2.95 28.13 22.81
C ALA A 876 -2.92 29.26 21.77
N PHE A 877 -2.00 29.15 20.84
CA PHE A 877 -1.68 30.17 19.85
C PHE A 877 -1.67 29.56 18.47
N VAL A 878 -2.11 30.32 17.47
CA VAL A 878 -2.01 29.91 16.06
C VAL A 878 -1.33 31.02 15.26
N LEU A 879 -0.28 30.68 14.53
CA LEU A 879 0.46 31.62 13.67
C LEU A 879 0.09 31.41 12.20
N THR A 880 -0.44 32.46 11.58
CA THR A 880 -0.86 32.46 10.17
C THR A 880 -0.10 33.50 9.37
N ALA A 881 0.75 33.08 8.46
CA ALA A 881 1.44 33.97 7.51
C ALA A 881 1.93 33.19 6.27
N ASP A 882 2.14 33.88 5.17
CA ASP A 882 2.60 33.25 3.93
C ASP A 882 3.93 32.52 4.08
N THR A 883 4.14 31.51 3.23
CA THR A 883 5.38 30.73 3.21
C THR A 883 6.57 31.64 2.89
N GLY A 884 7.57 31.64 3.77
CA GLY A 884 8.75 32.51 3.64
C GLY A 884 8.62 33.89 4.28
N SER A 885 7.45 34.24 4.84
CA SER A 885 7.25 35.49 5.59
C SER A 885 7.87 35.51 6.98
N GLY A 886 8.41 34.37 7.46
CA GLY A 886 9.12 34.27 8.73
C GLY A 886 8.32 33.68 9.90
N LYS A 887 7.34 32.82 9.64
CA LYS A 887 6.58 32.08 10.67
C LYS A 887 7.48 31.30 11.63
N THR A 888 8.52 30.65 11.12
CA THR A 888 9.46 29.88 11.95
C THR A 888 10.15 30.77 12.97
N GLU A 889 10.57 31.99 12.62
CA GLU A 889 11.13 32.94 13.60
C GLU A 889 10.10 33.35 14.66
N ALA A 890 8.87 33.61 14.23
CA ALA A 890 7.79 34.05 15.12
C ALA A 890 7.44 33.00 16.19
N ALA A 891 7.56 31.71 15.87
CA ALA A 891 7.30 30.62 16.82
C ALA A 891 8.57 30.05 17.47
N GLY A 892 9.66 29.93 16.73
CA GLY A 892 10.89 29.24 17.14
C GLY A 892 11.81 30.08 18.02
N LEU A 893 11.98 31.39 17.75
CA LEU A 893 12.82 32.25 18.59
C LEU A 893 12.33 32.33 20.05
N PRO A 894 11.00 32.49 20.33
CA PRO A 894 10.48 32.41 21.69
C PRO A 894 10.88 31.12 22.41
N LEU A 895 10.78 29.96 21.73
CA LEU A 895 11.10 28.65 22.31
C LEU A 895 12.59 28.50 22.62
N ILE A 896 13.47 29.04 21.77
CA ILE A 896 14.92 29.04 21.99
C ILE A 896 15.27 29.92 23.20
N ILE A 897 14.75 31.15 23.25
CA ILE A 897 15.00 32.10 24.35
C ILE A 897 14.50 31.51 25.67
N ALA A 898 13.26 31.01 25.70
CA ALA A 898 12.67 30.40 26.87
C ALA A 898 13.49 29.19 27.36
N SER A 899 13.93 28.33 26.42
CA SER A 899 14.74 27.16 26.75
C SER A 899 16.11 27.53 27.31
N ALA A 900 16.74 28.60 26.82
CA ALA A 900 18.01 29.09 27.34
C ALA A 900 17.87 29.65 28.76
N ILE A 901 16.80 30.40 29.04
CA ILE A 901 16.48 30.90 30.38
C ILE A 901 16.27 29.72 31.35
N ASP A 902 15.43 28.75 30.97
CA ASP A 902 15.16 27.56 31.78
C ASP A 902 16.45 26.74 32.02
N LYS A 903 17.31 26.58 31.00
CA LYS A 903 18.57 25.85 31.14
C LYS A 903 19.54 26.54 32.10
N LEU A 904 19.66 27.87 32.06
CA LEU A 904 20.45 28.65 33.01
C LEU A 904 19.87 28.63 34.43
N ALA A 905 18.55 28.44 34.56
CA ALA A 905 17.88 28.22 35.85
C ALA A 905 18.00 26.76 36.35
N GLY A 906 18.72 25.89 35.65
CA GLY A 906 18.94 24.49 36.05
C GLY A 906 17.80 23.54 35.70
N VAL A 907 16.88 23.92 34.82
CA VAL A 907 15.83 23.02 34.31
C VAL A 907 16.45 21.96 33.39
N THR A 908 16.17 20.70 33.70
CA THR A 908 16.66 19.52 32.96
C THR A 908 15.55 18.87 32.15
N GLY A 909 15.92 18.03 31.17
CA GLY A 909 14.98 17.28 30.33
C GLY A 909 14.47 18.06 29.11
N THR A 910 13.29 17.68 28.63
CA THR A 910 12.68 18.26 27.42
C THR A 910 11.85 19.47 27.74
N HIS A 911 12.16 20.59 27.05
CA HIS A 911 11.46 21.86 27.22
C HIS A 911 10.30 21.98 26.23
N ALA A 912 10.52 21.67 24.95
CA ALA A 912 9.50 21.74 23.90
C ALA A 912 9.53 20.55 22.94
N VAL A 913 8.34 20.11 22.52
CA VAL A 913 8.14 19.08 21.47
C VAL A 913 7.61 19.76 20.21
N LEU A 914 8.28 19.58 19.09
CA LEU A 914 7.97 20.18 17.80
C LEU A 914 7.59 19.06 16.81
N VAL A 915 6.37 19.13 16.29
CA VAL A 915 5.76 18.09 15.48
C VAL A 915 5.59 18.60 14.05
N TYR A 916 6.11 17.84 13.10
CA TYR A 916 6.03 18.15 11.67
C TYR A 916 5.41 16.98 10.89
N PRO A 917 4.63 17.25 9.82
CA PRO A 917 3.95 16.21 9.05
C PRO A 917 4.88 15.39 8.13
N ARG A 918 6.10 15.85 7.85
CA ARG A 918 7.00 15.23 6.86
C ARG A 918 8.45 15.28 7.30
N ILE A 919 9.21 14.22 6.98
CA ILE A 919 10.65 14.09 7.29
C ILE A 919 11.45 15.24 6.70
N ARG A 920 11.28 15.54 5.41
CA ARG A 920 12.02 16.63 4.73
C ARG A 920 11.76 17.99 5.38
N LEU A 921 10.52 18.23 5.82
CA LEU A 921 10.19 19.46 6.52
C LEU A 921 10.84 19.49 7.91
N ALA A 922 10.73 18.42 8.68
CA ALA A 922 11.38 18.28 9.98
C ALA A 922 12.90 18.52 9.89
N ASN A 923 13.58 17.94 8.89
CA ASN A 923 15.01 18.11 8.66
C ASN A 923 15.37 19.55 8.29
N ASN A 924 14.57 20.21 7.44
CA ASN A 924 14.77 21.64 7.11
C ASN A 924 14.63 22.54 8.34
N GLN A 925 13.67 22.27 9.22
CA GLN A 925 13.48 23.05 10.44
C GLN A 925 14.58 22.74 11.47
N ALA A 926 15.03 21.49 11.55
CA ALA A 926 16.18 21.09 12.35
C ALA A 926 17.46 21.81 11.90
N GLN A 927 17.69 21.98 10.60
CA GLN A 927 18.82 22.74 10.06
C GLN A 927 18.79 24.19 10.56
N ARG A 928 17.62 24.84 10.46
CA ARG A 928 17.43 26.23 10.86
C ARG A 928 17.62 26.43 12.35
N LEU A 929 17.02 25.55 13.16
CA LEU A 929 17.17 25.57 14.62
C LEU A 929 18.61 25.29 15.04
N ALA A 930 19.28 24.28 14.46
CA ALA A 930 20.69 24.00 14.75
C ALA A 930 21.60 25.21 14.45
N GLY A 931 21.30 25.98 13.40
CA GLY A 931 21.98 27.25 13.09
C GLY A 931 21.86 28.26 14.23
N TYR A 932 20.63 28.53 14.70
CA TYR A 932 20.40 29.45 15.82
C TYR A 932 20.98 28.96 17.14
N LEU A 933 20.82 27.67 17.47
CA LEU A 933 21.34 27.09 18.71
C LEU A 933 22.88 27.13 18.76
N ALA A 934 23.55 26.84 17.65
CA ALA A 934 24.99 26.96 17.54
C ALA A 934 25.48 28.41 17.70
N ALA A 935 24.76 29.37 17.11
CA ALA A 935 25.09 30.79 17.22
C ALA A 935 24.86 31.33 18.65
N LEU A 936 23.82 30.88 19.34
CA LEU A 936 23.54 31.26 20.73
C LEU A 936 24.62 30.72 21.67
N ALA A 937 25.04 29.47 21.48
CA ALA A 937 26.08 28.84 22.29
C ALA A 937 27.47 29.51 22.16
N GLN A 938 27.68 30.32 21.12
CA GLN A 938 28.91 31.12 20.95
C GLN A 938 28.87 32.46 21.70
N GLN A 939 27.73 32.87 22.26
CA GLN A 939 27.62 34.09 23.03
C GLN A 939 28.10 33.87 24.47
N ASP A 940 28.82 34.85 25.03
CA ASP A 940 29.35 34.76 26.39
C ASP A 940 28.25 34.52 27.43
N GLY A 941 28.46 33.52 28.28
CA GLY A 941 27.54 33.16 29.38
C GLY A 941 26.27 32.42 28.96
N MET A 942 26.11 32.05 27.69
CA MET A 942 24.94 31.29 27.20
C MET A 942 25.14 29.77 27.28
N PRO A 943 24.08 29.00 27.58
CA PRO A 943 24.16 27.54 27.63
C PRO A 943 24.18 26.93 26.22
N THR A 944 24.81 25.77 26.06
CA THR A 944 24.57 24.91 24.89
C THR A 944 23.25 24.18 25.07
N LEU A 945 22.22 24.63 24.36
CA LEU A 945 20.96 23.91 24.25
C LEU A 945 21.11 22.68 23.37
N THR A 946 20.36 21.63 23.68
CA THR A 946 20.37 20.39 22.90
C THR A 946 19.19 20.28 21.94
N LEU A 947 19.43 19.64 20.79
CA LEU A 947 18.45 19.41 19.73
C LEU A 947 18.44 17.93 19.35
N GLY A 948 17.29 17.30 19.53
CA GLY A 948 17.02 15.93 19.11
C GLY A 948 16.05 15.89 17.95
N VAL A 949 16.29 15.00 16.98
CA VAL A 949 15.35 14.73 15.88
C VAL A 949 14.98 13.27 15.91
N GLN A 950 13.70 12.96 15.72
CA GLN A 950 13.23 11.60 15.51
C GLN A 950 12.46 11.44 14.19
N ASN A 951 13.02 10.61 13.32
CA ASN A 951 12.42 10.12 12.07
C ASN A 951 12.95 8.70 11.75
N SER A 952 12.67 8.18 10.55
CA SER A 952 13.18 6.88 10.10
C SER A 952 14.69 6.88 9.82
N GLU A 953 15.25 8.01 9.42
CA GLU A 953 16.66 8.21 9.05
C GLU A 953 17.61 8.25 10.26
N VAL A 954 17.10 8.52 11.46
CA VAL A 954 17.92 8.57 12.69
C VAL A 954 18.22 7.15 13.21
N PRO A 955 19.50 6.77 13.41
CA PRO A 955 19.89 5.43 13.81
C PRO A 955 19.49 5.09 15.26
N SER A 956 19.31 3.80 15.54
CA SER A 956 19.01 3.33 16.90
C SER A 956 20.20 3.54 17.85
N ASN A 957 21.41 3.20 17.39
CA ASN A 957 22.69 3.44 18.07
C ASN A 957 23.80 3.50 17.01
N PHE A 958 24.92 4.14 17.33
CA PHE A 958 26.13 4.05 16.50
C PHE A 958 26.87 2.74 16.84
N GLY A 959 27.11 1.85 15.87
CA GLY A 959 27.90 0.62 16.06
C GLY A 959 27.34 -0.64 15.38
N ASP A 960 26.03 -0.87 15.40
CA ASP A 960 25.38 -2.03 14.75
C ASP A 960 24.41 -1.57 13.64
N ASN A 961 24.49 -2.20 12.46
CA ASN A 961 23.56 -2.06 11.32
C ASN A 961 23.28 -0.64 10.77
N ALA A 962 24.22 0.30 10.84
CA ALA A 962 24.10 1.62 10.18
C ALA A 962 24.42 1.62 8.67
N LYS A 963 24.12 0.54 7.93
CA LYS A 963 24.82 0.20 6.67
C LYS A 963 24.39 0.96 5.39
N HIS A 964 23.33 1.78 5.38
CA HIS A 964 22.85 2.38 4.12
C HIS A 964 22.76 3.92 4.05
N THR A 965 22.84 4.67 5.16
CA THR A 965 22.62 6.14 5.12
C THR A 965 23.61 6.98 5.94
N TRP A 966 24.22 6.41 6.99
CA TRP A 966 25.20 7.09 7.85
C TRP A 966 26.56 6.42 7.68
N GLU A 967 27.35 6.90 6.73
CA GLU A 967 28.65 6.32 6.39
C GLU A 967 29.70 6.69 7.44
N ARG A 968 30.49 5.72 7.91
CA ARG A 968 31.52 5.95 8.92
C ARG A 968 32.78 6.54 8.27
N VAL A 969 33.25 7.67 8.78
CA VAL A 969 34.48 8.36 8.38
C VAL A 969 35.38 8.50 9.61
N GLY A 970 36.29 7.55 9.81
CA GLY A 970 37.15 7.48 11.00
C GLY A 970 36.36 7.25 12.29
N SER A 971 36.47 8.20 13.23
CA SER A 971 35.69 8.23 14.48
C SER A 971 34.35 8.96 14.36
N SER A 972 33.99 9.46 13.17
CA SER A 972 32.79 10.24 12.89
C SER A 972 31.91 9.56 11.84
N TYR A 973 30.71 10.09 11.60
CA TYR A 973 29.76 9.63 10.58
C TYR A 973 29.36 10.78 9.65
N THR A 974 29.10 10.49 8.38
CA THR A 974 28.45 11.44 7.48
C THR A 974 27.05 11.77 7.99
N PHE A 975 26.70 13.06 7.98
CA PHE A 975 25.41 13.53 8.47
C PHE A 975 24.44 13.76 7.28
N PRO A 976 23.41 12.93 7.11
CA PRO A 976 22.58 12.95 5.91
C PRO A 976 21.35 13.88 6.00
N LEU A 977 20.99 14.36 7.19
CA LEU A 977 19.69 15.01 7.38
C LEU A 977 19.59 16.38 6.71
N PHE A 978 20.66 17.19 6.77
CA PHE A 978 20.72 18.51 6.15
C PHE A 978 22.17 19.00 5.96
N PRO A 979 22.43 19.92 4.99
CA PRO A 979 23.74 20.52 4.79
C PRO A 979 24.05 21.63 5.81
N CYS A 980 25.28 22.15 5.79
CA CYS A 980 25.73 23.21 6.70
C CYS A 980 24.74 24.41 6.77
N PRO A 981 24.31 24.84 7.97
CA PRO A 981 23.39 25.98 8.13
C PRO A 981 23.96 27.36 7.77
N ARG A 982 25.28 27.49 7.57
CA ARG A 982 25.91 28.79 7.27
C ARG A 982 25.59 29.23 5.84
N ASP A 983 24.97 30.40 5.69
CA ASP A 983 24.69 31.01 4.39
C ASP A 983 25.97 31.11 3.55
N ALA A 984 25.89 30.63 2.29
CA ALA A 984 26.97 30.47 1.30
C ALA A 984 27.85 29.20 1.39
N CYS A 985 27.80 28.40 2.46
CA CYS A 985 28.62 27.18 2.54
C CYS A 985 27.95 25.98 1.85
N GLY A 986 26.78 25.55 2.32
CA GLY A 986 26.06 24.38 1.81
C GLY A 986 26.82 23.04 1.90
N GLY A 987 27.98 23.00 2.54
CA GLY A 987 28.85 21.82 2.61
C GLY A 987 28.31 20.71 3.51
N SER A 988 28.83 19.49 3.31
CA SER A 988 28.47 18.31 4.10
C SER A 988 28.90 18.43 5.57
N LEU A 989 28.07 17.93 6.47
CA LEU A 989 28.33 17.86 7.90
C LEU A 989 28.84 16.47 8.30
N LEU A 990 29.64 16.43 9.37
CA LEU A 990 30.05 15.21 10.06
C LEU A 990 29.52 15.22 11.50
N LEU A 991 29.09 14.06 11.97
CA LEU A 991 28.69 13.82 13.35
C LEU A 991 29.76 12.99 14.06
N THR A 992 30.25 13.49 15.19
CA THR A 992 31.17 12.74 16.05
C THR A 992 30.40 12.33 17.30
N PRO A 993 30.11 11.02 17.46
CA PRO A 993 29.33 10.56 18.59
C PRO A 993 30.14 10.65 19.87
N THR A 994 29.48 10.99 20.97
CA THR A 994 30.09 10.92 22.30
C THR A 994 30.08 9.48 22.83
N PRO A 995 31.09 9.03 23.60
CA PRO A 995 31.08 7.72 24.23
C PRO A 995 29.96 7.55 25.28
N GLU A 996 29.53 8.65 25.90
CA GLU A 996 28.54 8.68 26.98
C GLU A 996 27.14 8.96 26.42
N PRO A 997 26.19 7.99 26.44
CA PRO A 997 24.89 8.13 25.78
C PRO A 997 23.95 9.22 26.33
N ASP A 998 24.28 9.79 27.48
CA ASP A 998 23.59 10.89 28.16
C ASP A 998 24.18 12.27 27.83
N GLN A 999 25.29 12.32 27.10
CA GLN A 999 25.87 13.55 26.57
C GLN A 999 25.45 13.78 25.10
N PRO A 1000 25.44 15.03 24.62
CA PRO A 1000 25.20 15.32 23.20
C PRO A 1000 26.41 15.01 22.32
N ASP A 1001 26.12 14.69 21.06
CA ASP A 1001 27.06 14.50 19.97
C ASP A 1001 27.50 15.85 19.37
N ARG A 1002 28.65 15.83 18.67
CA ARG A 1002 29.20 17.01 17.99
C ARG A 1002 28.96 16.97 16.49
N LEU A 1003 28.25 17.95 15.96
CA LEU A 1003 28.16 18.27 14.53
C LEU A 1003 29.21 19.31 14.13
N TRP A 1004 29.84 19.13 12.96
CA TRP A 1004 30.76 20.10 12.40
C TRP A 1004 30.82 20.04 10.87
N CYS A 1005 31.13 21.16 10.23
CA CYS A 1005 31.20 21.27 8.78
C CYS A 1005 32.60 20.96 8.26
N ARG A 1006 32.70 20.22 7.15
CA ARG A 1006 33.98 19.96 6.48
C ARG A 1006 34.55 21.17 5.74
N ASN A 1007 33.68 22.10 5.32
CA ASN A 1007 34.02 23.20 4.40
C ASN A 1007 34.16 24.55 5.12
N CYS A 1008 33.71 24.69 6.36
CA CYS A 1008 33.83 25.93 7.12
C CYS A 1008 33.91 25.68 8.63
N ALA A 1009 34.21 26.72 9.40
CA ALA A 1009 34.37 26.65 10.86
C ALA A 1009 33.06 26.48 11.66
N TRP A 1010 31.95 26.09 11.03
CA TRP A 1010 30.69 25.89 11.74
C TRP A 1010 30.70 24.58 12.54
N SER A 1011 30.32 24.64 13.82
CA SER A 1011 30.16 23.47 14.69
C SER A 1011 29.07 23.66 15.73
N TYR A 1012 28.46 22.55 16.17
CA TYR A 1012 27.40 22.50 17.16
C TYR A 1012 27.56 21.25 18.04
N THR A 1013 27.71 21.43 19.35
CA THR A 1013 27.94 20.36 20.33
C THR A 1013 26.69 19.94 21.11
N GLY A 1014 25.51 20.42 20.71
CA GLY A 1014 24.23 20.10 21.35
C GLY A 1014 23.38 19.08 20.58
N TRP A 1015 23.92 18.36 19.61
CA TRP A 1015 23.12 17.46 18.77
C TRP A 1015 22.88 16.11 19.45
N ILE A 1016 21.72 15.48 19.27
CA ILE A 1016 21.47 14.10 19.75
C ILE A 1016 21.19 13.21 18.54
N GLY A 1017 22.18 12.41 18.14
CA GLY A 1017 22.22 11.71 16.86
C GLY A 1017 21.68 10.30 16.86
N SER A 1018 21.25 9.75 17.99
CA SER A 1018 20.72 8.38 18.07
C SER A 1018 19.44 8.28 18.90
N LYS A 1019 18.57 7.31 18.56
CA LYS A 1019 17.34 7.03 19.31
C LYS A 1019 17.62 6.61 20.75
N ARG A 1020 18.76 5.94 20.99
CA ARG A 1020 19.23 5.60 22.34
C ARG A 1020 19.64 6.84 23.13
N GLY A 1021 20.35 7.78 22.48
CA GLY A 1021 20.72 9.06 23.07
C GLY A 1021 19.50 9.89 23.47
N LEU A 1022 18.48 9.98 22.61
CA LEU A 1022 17.22 10.67 22.89
C LEU A 1022 16.52 10.18 24.18
N GLY A 1023 16.64 8.89 24.51
CA GLY A 1023 16.06 8.33 25.73
C GLY A 1023 16.83 8.66 27.02
N LYS A 1024 18.06 9.18 26.91
CA LYS A 1024 19.00 9.32 28.04
C LYS A 1024 19.47 10.75 28.27
N ALA A 1025 19.87 11.43 27.20
CA ALA A 1025 20.35 12.80 27.24
C ALA A 1025 19.21 13.80 27.51
N ASP A 1026 19.53 14.89 28.18
CA ASP A 1026 18.61 16.03 28.31
C ASP A 1026 18.41 16.67 26.93
N THR A 1027 17.23 16.48 26.34
CA THR A 1027 16.88 16.97 25.00
C THR A 1027 16.00 18.22 25.10
N ASN A 1028 16.56 19.43 25.07
CA ASN A 1028 15.81 20.67 25.31
C ASN A 1028 14.73 20.92 24.24
N LEU A 1029 15.10 20.84 22.96
CA LEU A 1029 14.17 20.91 21.83
C LEU A 1029 14.11 19.56 21.13
N PHE A 1030 12.90 18.99 21.02
CA PHE A 1030 12.70 17.68 20.42
C PHE A 1030 11.80 17.76 19.19
N ILE A 1031 12.35 17.47 18.02
CA ILE A 1031 11.65 17.47 16.73
C ILE A 1031 11.23 16.04 16.40
N MET A 1032 9.99 15.84 15.97
CA MET A 1032 9.53 14.55 15.49
C MET A 1032 8.46 14.64 14.40
N THR A 1033 8.22 13.53 13.70
CA THR A 1033 7.08 13.43 12.77
C THR A 1033 5.77 13.08 13.50
N THR A 1034 4.63 13.36 12.88
CA THR A 1034 3.30 12.98 13.37
C THR A 1034 3.16 11.49 13.65
N GLU A 1035 3.69 10.64 12.78
CA GLU A 1035 3.66 9.17 12.91
C GLU A 1035 4.56 8.73 14.05
N SER A 1036 5.75 9.34 14.15
CA SER A 1036 6.69 9.08 15.24
C SER A 1036 6.09 9.47 16.59
N LEU A 1037 5.32 10.56 16.67
CA LEU A 1037 4.63 10.98 17.88
C LEU A 1037 3.66 9.91 18.36
N HIS A 1038 2.80 9.43 17.45
CA HIS A 1038 1.84 8.39 17.77
C HIS A 1038 2.55 7.12 18.29
N SER A 1039 3.56 6.64 17.56
CA SER A 1039 4.31 5.43 17.92
C SER A 1039 5.07 5.58 19.26
N TRP A 1040 5.73 6.72 19.48
CA TRP A 1040 6.64 6.89 20.63
C TRP A 1040 5.90 7.23 21.93
N LEU A 1041 4.71 7.83 21.86
CA LEU A 1041 3.89 8.12 23.04
C LEU A 1041 3.54 6.86 23.84
N HIS A 1042 3.44 5.69 23.21
CA HIS A 1042 3.09 4.43 23.88
C HIS A 1042 4.29 3.70 24.51
N SER A 1043 5.51 4.22 24.35
CA SER A 1043 6.72 3.54 24.79
C SER A 1043 7.14 3.91 26.21
N HIS A 1044 7.28 2.91 27.09
CA HIS A 1044 7.67 3.12 28.49
C HIS A 1044 9.09 3.70 28.65
N TRP A 1045 10.03 3.38 27.75
CA TRP A 1045 11.44 3.79 27.88
C TRP A 1045 11.69 5.20 27.36
N ARG A 1046 10.76 5.73 26.55
CA ARG A 1046 10.82 7.08 25.97
C ARG A 1046 10.06 8.11 26.80
N GLY A 1047 9.48 7.69 27.92
CA GLY A 1047 8.64 8.54 28.75
C GLY A 1047 9.32 9.82 29.25
N ARG A 1048 10.66 9.82 29.39
CA ARG A 1048 11.45 11.01 29.76
C ARG A 1048 11.23 12.19 28.80
N LEU A 1049 11.09 11.95 27.50
CA LEU A 1049 10.85 12.98 26.48
C LEU A 1049 9.44 13.58 26.57
N PHE A 1050 8.49 12.84 27.16
CA PHE A 1050 7.08 13.21 27.25
C PHE A 1050 6.63 13.49 28.68
N GLY A 1051 7.59 13.73 29.58
CA GLY A 1051 7.33 14.20 30.94
C GLY A 1051 7.03 13.13 31.99
N ASP A 1052 7.32 11.85 31.76
CA ASP A 1052 7.07 10.79 32.76
C ASP A 1052 8.24 10.55 33.72
N ALA A 1053 9.41 11.11 33.44
CA ALA A 1053 10.59 10.89 34.26
C ALA A 1053 10.41 11.54 35.64
N LYS A 1054 10.47 10.72 36.69
CA LYS A 1054 10.44 11.21 38.07
C LYS A 1054 11.60 12.21 38.28
N ASN A 1055 11.29 13.34 38.92
CA ASN A 1055 12.19 14.46 39.19
C ASN A 1055 12.62 15.31 37.98
N VAL A 1056 12.19 15.00 36.77
CA VAL A 1056 12.37 15.85 35.58
C VAL A 1056 11.06 16.57 35.27
N PRO A 1057 11.03 17.90 35.11
CA PRO A 1057 9.81 18.61 34.75
C PRO A 1057 9.32 18.20 33.34
N PRO A 1058 8.00 18.12 33.11
CA PRO A 1058 7.47 17.82 31.79
C PRO A 1058 7.73 18.98 30.81
N PRO A 1059 7.77 18.70 29.49
CA PRO A 1059 7.76 19.73 28.45
C PRO A 1059 6.67 20.79 28.67
N ARG A 1060 7.04 22.06 28.46
CA ARG A 1060 6.16 23.22 28.64
C ARG A 1060 5.45 23.63 27.36
N ALA A 1061 5.94 23.23 26.19
CA ALA A 1061 5.33 23.59 24.92
C ALA A 1061 5.26 22.42 23.92
N LEU A 1062 4.20 22.46 23.13
CA LEU A 1062 3.97 21.68 21.92
C LEU A 1062 3.83 22.65 20.75
N LEU A 1063 4.63 22.48 19.71
CA LEU A 1063 4.47 23.17 18.43
C LEU A 1063 4.07 22.16 17.36
N ALA A 1064 3.06 22.47 16.57
CA ALA A 1064 2.67 21.69 15.39
C ALA A 1064 2.66 22.60 14.15
N ASP A 1065 3.41 22.21 13.12
CA ASP A 1065 3.48 22.95 11.86
C ASP A 1065 2.59 22.35 10.77
N GLU A 1066 2.23 23.17 9.80
CA GLU A 1066 1.31 22.83 8.70
C GLU A 1066 0.01 22.19 9.18
N ILE A 1067 -0.62 22.79 10.19
CA ILE A 1067 -1.85 22.25 10.80
C ILE A 1067 -3.02 22.13 9.82
N HIS A 1068 -2.93 22.79 8.66
CA HIS A 1068 -3.89 22.68 7.56
C HIS A 1068 -3.88 21.31 6.87
N LEU A 1069 -2.82 20.53 7.04
CA LEU A 1069 -2.73 19.15 6.54
C LEU A 1069 -3.45 18.15 7.46
N TYR A 1070 -3.77 18.53 8.70
CA TYR A 1070 -4.38 17.66 9.68
C TYR A 1070 -5.91 17.70 9.58
N SER A 1071 -6.45 17.13 8.50
CA SER A 1071 -7.89 17.04 8.23
C SER A 1071 -8.39 15.59 8.16
N HIS A 1072 -9.72 15.42 8.24
CA HIS A 1072 -10.39 14.11 8.15
C HIS A 1072 -9.84 13.08 9.15
N ILE A 1073 -9.65 11.81 8.73
CA ILE A 1073 -9.20 10.71 9.58
C ILE A 1073 -7.77 10.97 10.10
N HIS A 1074 -6.86 11.41 9.22
CA HIS A 1074 -5.48 11.73 9.60
C HIS A 1074 -5.46 12.87 10.63
N GLY A 1075 -6.25 13.93 10.40
CA GLY A 1075 -6.44 15.03 11.36
C GLY A 1075 -7.01 14.57 12.70
N ALA A 1076 -7.99 13.67 12.69
CA ALA A 1076 -8.52 13.09 13.92
C ALA A 1076 -7.46 12.31 14.71
N GLN A 1077 -6.67 11.46 14.04
CA GLN A 1077 -5.60 10.69 14.66
C GLN A 1077 -4.50 11.60 15.25
N VAL A 1078 -4.05 12.58 14.48
CA VAL A 1078 -3.05 13.56 14.92
C VAL A 1078 -3.61 14.39 16.08
N GLY A 1079 -4.84 14.88 15.99
CA GLY A 1079 -5.53 15.58 17.07
C GLY A 1079 -5.59 14.76 18.36
N TYR A 1080 -5.93 13.47 18.30
CA TYR A 1080 -5.87 12.59 19.48
C TYR A 1080 -4.46 12.44 20.04
N ALA A 1081 -3.43 12.34 19.19
CA ALA A 1081 -2.04 12.26 19.65
C ALA A 1081 -1.59 13.55 20.35
N LEU A 1082 -1.89 14.72 19.77
CA LEU A 1082 -1.57 16.04 20.35
C LEU A 1082 -2.30 16.23 21.69
N ARG A 1083 -3.61 15.95 21.75
CA ARG A 1083 -4.43 16.02 22.98
C ARG A 1083 -3.91 15.07 24.06
N ARG A 1084 -3.49 13.85 23.70
CA ARG A 1084 -2.87 12.89 24.65
C ARG A 1084 -1.56 13.42 25.20
N LEU A 1085 -0.70 13.97 24.35
CA LEU A 1085 0.56 14.59 24.79
C LEU A 1085 0.27 15.75 25.74
N LEU A 1086 -0.57 16.72 25.34
CA LEU A 1086 -0.92 17.88 26.18
C LEU A 1086 -1.54 17.46 27.52
N ALA A 1087 -2.41 16.46 27.53
CA ALA A 1087 -2.98 15.91 28.75
C ALA A 1087 -1.92 15.25 29.64
N ARG A 1088 -1.00 14.47 29.05
CA ARG A 1088 0.12 13.83 29.77
C ARG A 1088 1.04 14.87 30.41
N LEU A 1089 1.43 15.91 29.66
CA LEU A 1089 2.25 17.01 30.16
C LEU A 1089 1.58 17.71 31.35
N ARG A 1090 0.26 17.94 31.27
CA ARG A 1090 -0.52 18.55 32.35
C ARG A 1090 -0.60 17.65 33.60
N ILE A 1091 -0.83 16.35 33.43
CA ILE A 1091 -0.94 15.38 34.54
C ILE A 1091 0.39 15.30 35.30
N ASN A 1092 1.51 15.30 34.58
CA ASN A 1092 2.84 15.17 35.16
C ASN A 1092 3.43 16.51 35.63
N SER A 1093 2.72 17.63 35.45
CA SER A 1093 3.15 18.92 35.98
C SER A 1093 3.07 18.97 37.51
N ARG A 1094 4.05 19.62 38.14
CA ARG A 1094 4.08 19.84 39.60
C ARG A 1094 2.94 20.75 40.06
N ASN A 1095 2.46 21.64 39.20
CA ASN A 1095 1.31 22.50 39.45
C ASN A 1095 0.17 22.10 38.51
N ARG A 1096 -0.96 21.61 39.06
CA ARG A 1096 -2.13 21.19 38.27
C ARG A 1096 -2.80 22.34 37.50
N ARG A 1097 -2.47 23.60 37.84
CA ARG A 1097 -2.92 24.79 37.12
C ARG A 1097 -2.04 25.14 35.92
N ASP A 1098 -0.82 24.61 35.83
CA ASP A 1098 0.05 24.84 34.69
C ASP A 1098 -0.48 24.08 33.48
N ARG A 1099 -0.85 24.83 32.45
CA ARG A 1099 -1.24 24.29 31.15
C ARG A 1099 -0.07 24.45 30.18
N PRO A 1100 0.36 23.38 29.48
CA PRO A 1100 1.40 23.51 28.46
C PRO A 1100 0.92 24.41 27.32
N LEU A 1101 1.87 25.11 26.69
CA LEU A 1101 1.62 25.92 25.51
C LEU A 1101 1.34 25.03 24.31
N ALA A 1102 0.28 25.34 23.56
CA ALA A 1102 -0.05 24.68 22.30
C ALA A 1102 0.05 25.68 21.15
N ILE A 1103 1.05 25.53 20.29
CA ILE A 1103 1.36 26.45 19.19
C ILE A 1103 1.09 25.76 17.85
N GLY A 1104 0.12 26.25 17.08
CA GLY A 1104 -0.16 25.80 15.72
C GLY A 1104 0.41 26.77 14.68
N MET A 1105 0.88 26.27 13.54
CA MET A 1105 1.34 27.12 12.43
C MET A 1105 0.66 26.72 11.11
N SER A 1106 0.23 27.71 10.32
CA SER A 1106 -0.35 27.48 8.99
C SER A 1106 -0.05 28.63 8.01
N ALA A 1107 -0.04 28.38 6.71
CA ALA A 1107 0.05 29.42 5.67
C ALA A 1107 -1.29 29.72 4.99
N THR A 1108 -2.28 28.82 5.07
CA THR A 1108 -3.36 28.73 4.07
C THR A 1108 -4.76 28.67 4.66
N LEU A 1109 -4.91 28.70 5.99
CA LEU A 1109 -6.22 28.54 6.64
C LEU A 1109 -6.96 29.87 6.79
N GLY A 1110 -8.24 29.88 6.38
CA GLY A 1110 -9.17 30.98 6.67
C GLY A 1110 -9.70 30.99 8.11
N GLU A 1111 -9.82 29.82 8.76
CA GLU A 1111 -10.31 29.67 10.14
C GLU A 1111 -9.27 28.97 11.04
N ALA A 1112 -8.04 29.47 11.05
CA ALA A 1112 -6.93 28.81 11.72
C ALA A 1112 -7.16 28.61 13.23
N SER A 1113 -7.81 29.57 13.88
CA SER A 1113 -8.18 29.49 15.30
C SER A 1113 -9.10 28.32 15.62
N ARG A 1114 -10.13 28.07 14.79
CA ARG A 1114 -11.06 26.95 14.98
C ARG A 1114 -10.35 25.61 14.80
N VAL A 1115 -9.61 25.47 13.70
CA VAL A 1115 -8.86 24.24 13.38
C VAL A 1115 -7.88 23.90 14.49
N TRP A 1116 -7.14 24.88 15.00
CA TRP A 1116 -6.19 24.65 16.09
C TRP A 1116 -6.88 24.27 17.40
N SER A 1117 -8.00 24.94 17.74
CA SER A 1117 -8.84 24.59 18.90
C SER A 1117 -9.30 23.13 18.86
N GLU A 1118 -9.79 22.68 17.71
CA GLU A 1118 -10.17 21.28 17.50
C GLU A 1118 -8.95 20.36 17.65
N LEU A 1119 -7.81 20.64 17.03
CA LEU A 1119 -6.65 19.74 17.09
C LEU A 1119 -6.05 19.62 18.50
N CYS A 1120 -5.87 20.72 19.22
CA CYS A 1120 -5.22 20.71 20.53
C CYS A 1120 -6.19 20.54 21.72
N GLY A 1121 -7.49 20.77 21.52
CA GLY A 1121 -8.52 20.67 22.56
C GLY A 1121 -8.57 21.86 23.53
N TYR A 1122 -8.11 23.04 23.12
CA TYR A 1122 -8.14 24.28 23.92
C TYR A 1122 -9.20 25.24 23.38
N GLY A 1123 -10.04 25.80 24.27
CA GLY A 1123 -11.16 26.65 23.84
C GLY A 1123 -10.81 28.11 23.50
N ALA A 1124 -9.76 28.68 24.09
CA ALA A 1124 -9.32 30.05 23.82
C ALA A 1124 -8.00 30.03 23.03
N ILE A 1125 -8.04 30.48 21.77
CA ILE A 1125 -6.91 30.55 20.86
C ILE A 1125 -6.59 32.02 20.54
N THR A 1126 -5.33 32.43 20.69
CA THR A 1126 -4.87 33.72 20.15
C THR A 1126 -4.26 33.52 18.76
N GLU A 1127 -4.76 34.26 17.78
CA GLU A 1127 -4.24 34.24 16.42
C GLU A 1127 -3.22 35.36 16.18
N ILE A 1128 -2.03 34.97 15.69
CA ILE A 1128 -0.93 35.88 15.36
C ILE A 1128 -0.73 35.85 13.85
N SER A 1129 -1.18 36.93 13.19
CA SER A 1129 -1.13 37.09 11.73
C SER A 1129 -0.67 38.49 11.33
N PRO A 1130 -0.14 38.70 10.09
CA PRO A 1130 0.13 40.03 9.57
C PRO A 1130 -1.17 40.81 9.34
N THR A 1131 -1.30 41.98 9.95
CA THR A 1131 -2.46 42.87 9.76
C THR A 1131 -2.43 43.56 8.39
N ALA A 1132 -3.52 44.22 7.99
CA ALA A 1132 -3.63 44.84 6.66
C ALA A 1132 -2.65 46.02 6.48
N ASP A 1133 -2.39 46.78 7.54
CA ASP A 1133 -1.46 47.91 7.61
C ASP A 1133 0.02 47.48 7.66
N GLU A 1134 0.28 46.20 7.91
CA GLU A 1134 1.63 45.62 7.93
C GLU A 1134 2.08 45.09 6.58
N ARG A 1135 1.32 45.33 5.50
CA ARG A 1135 1.56 44.74 4.19
C ARG A 1135 1.84 45.83 3.14
N GLU A 1136 2.98 45.74 2.46
CA GLU A 1136 3.33 46.64 1.35
C GLU A 1136 3.31 45.92 -0.01
N PRO A 1137 2.81 46.60 -1.07
CA PRO A 1137 2.83 46.06 -2.43
C PRO A 1137 4.25 45.81 -2.92
N ASN A 1138 4.50 44.63 -3.45
CA ASN A 1138 5.77 44.28 -4.07
C ASN A 1138 5.61 44.23 -5.60
N PRO A 1139 5.85 45.34 -6.34
CA PRO A 1139 5.61 45.41 -7.78
C PRO A 1139 6.49 44.44 -8.58
N ARG A 1140 7.62 43.99 -8.01
CA ARG A 1140 8.48 42.96 -8.61
C ARG A 1140 7.93 41.54 -8.49
N SER A 1141 6.96 41.30 -7.61
CA SER A 1141 6.50 39.96 -7.23
C SER A 1141 5.04 39.71 -7.60
N ARG A 1142 4.62 40.19 -8.78
CA ARG A 1142 3.29 39.95 -9.34
C ARG A 1142 3.09 38.46 -9.66
N GLU A 1143 1.95 37.90 -9.26
CA GLU A 1143 1.51 36.55 -9.61
C GLU A 1143 0.70 36.56 -10.89
N TYR A 1144 1.07 35.66 -11.81
CA TYR A 1144 0.42 35.51 -13.10
C TYR A 1144 -0.45 34.25 -13.11
N PHE A 1145 -1.76 34.41 -13.11
CA PHE A 1145 -2.71 33.32 -13.23
C PHE A 1145 -3.23 33.25 -14.67
N TYR A 1146 -3.00 32.12 -15.33
CA TYR A 1146 -3.55 31.81 -16.65
C TYR A 1146 -4.64 30.76 -16.49
N PHE A 1147 -5.87 31.13 -16.80
CA PHE A 1147 -7.04 30.25 -16.81
C PHE A 1147 -7.26 29.79 -18.24
N VAL A 1148 -6.88 28.55 -18.52
CA VAL A 1148 -6.93 27.96 -19.85
C VAL A 1148 -8.16 27.08 -19.95
N GLN A 1149 -9.03 27.36 -20.91
CA GLN A 1149 -10.15 26.49 -21.27
C GLN A 1149 -9.71 25.59 -22.43
N PRO A 1150 -9.65 24.26 -22.22
CA PRO A 1150 -9.30 23.34 -23.30
C PRO A 1150 -10.36 23.36 -24.40
N GLU A 1151 -9.90 23.18 -25.63
CA GLU A 1151 -10.78 22.84 -26.75
C GLU A 1151 -11.18 21.36 -26.63
N VAL A 1152 -12.41 21.02 -27.01
CA VAL A 1152 -12.92 19.64 -26.95
C VAL A 1152 -12.77 18.95 -28.30
N GLU A 1153 -13.11 19.67 -29.36
CA GLU A 1153 -12.97 19.23 -30.74
C GLU A 1153 -12.51 20.41 -31.59
N SER A 1154 -11.51 20.20 -32.45
CA SER A 1154 -11.03 21.23 -33.36
C SER A 1154 -10.68 20.62 -34.70
N ARG A 1155 -11.23 21.17 -35.79
CA ARG A 1155 -10.96 20.71 -37.16
C ARG A 1155 -11.21 19.19 -37.35
N GLY A 1156 -12.27 18.66 -36.74
CA GLY A 1156 -12.67 17.25 -36.84
C GLY A 1156 -11.77 16.27 -36.08
N LYS A 1157 -11.02 16.76 -35.07
CA LYS A 1157 -10.17 15.95 -34.20
C LYS A 1157 -10.50 16.24 -32.74
N ASP A 1158 -10.59 15.18 -31.95
CA ASP A 1158 -10.72 15.26 -30.50
C ASP A 1158 -9.43 15.80 -29.88
N VAL A 1159 -9.59 16.73 -28.94
CA VAL A 1159 -8.48 17.38 -28.24
C VAL A 1159 -8.46 16.89 -26.80
N ALA A 1160 -7.39 16.17 -26.44
CA ALA A 1160 -7.22 15.65 -25.09
C ALA A 1160 -6.85 16.78 -24.11
N GLY A 1161 -7.61 16.93 -23.02
CA GLY A 1161 -7.34 17.93 -21.98
C GLY A 1161 -5.95 17.81 -21.33
N ALA A 1162 -5.40 16.60 -21.25
CA ALA A 1162 -4.03 16.37 -20.80
C ALA A 1162 -3.00 17.00 -21.75
N SER A 1163 -3.17 16.80 -23.07
CA SER A 1163 -2.28 17.41 -24.08
C SER A 1163 -2.35 18.93 -24.05
N THR A 1164 -3.55 19.51 -23.92
CA THR A 1164 -3.72 20.95 -23.72
C THR A 1164 -2.98 21.43 -22.47
N THR A 1165 -3.06 20.68 -21.37
CA THR A 1165 -2.41 21.03 -20.10
C THR A 1165 -0.89 21.00 -20.23
N ILE A 1166 -0.31 19.93 -20.78
CA ILE A 1166 1.14 19.77 -20.96
C ILE A 1166 1.66 20.89 -21.87
N GLN A 1167 1.08 21.07 -23.05
CA GLN A 1167 1.58 22.06 -24.01
C GLN A 1167 1.36 23.50 -23.53
N SER A 1168 0.30 23.76 -22.75
CA SER A 1168 0.14 25.05 -22.08
C SER A 1168 1.21 25.28 -21.03
N LEU A 1169 1.57 24.26 -20.24
CA LEU A 1169 2.66 24.34 -19.27
C LEU A 1169 4.01 24.55 -19.96
N MET A 1170 4.29 23.85 -21.06
CA MET A 1170 5.51 24.03 -21.84
C MET A 1170 5.59 25.44 -22.42
N CYS A 1171 4.50 25.93 -23.03
CA CYS A 1171 4.39 27.29 -23.56
C CYS A 1171 4.73 28.33 -22.48
N LEU A 1172 4.15 28.19 -21.29
CA LEU A 1172 4.41 29.08 -20.16
C LEU A 1172 5.82 28.92 -19.59
N ALA A 1173 6.30 27.69 -19.35
CA ALA A 1173 7.57 27.41 -18.69
C ALA A 1173 8.79 27.80 -19.55
N HIS A 1174 8.70 27.67 -20.88
CA HIS A 1174 9.74 28.08 -21.81
C HIS A 1174 9.63 29.54 -22.23
N GLY A 1175 8.41 30.06 -22.32
CA GLY A 1175 8.18 31.43 -22.74
C GLY A 1175 8.35 32.46 -21.62
N MET A 1176 8.19 32.07 -20.36
CA MET A 1176 8.36 32.96 -19.21
C MET A 1176 9.84 33.13 -18.85
N ARG A 1177 10.25 34.37 -18.58
CA ARG A 1177 11.66 34.68 -18.31
C ARG A 1177 12.10 34.15 -16.95
N ARG A 1178 13.14 33.30 -16.94
CA ARG A 1178 13.71 32.70 -15.72
C ARG A 1178 14.53 33.75 -14.94
N ARG A 1179 14.23 33.95 -13.67
CA ARG A 1179 15.07 34.73 -12.74
C ARG A 1179 16.17 33.82 -12.19
N GLY A 1180 17.42 34.28 -12.17
CA GLY A 1180 18.54 33.53 -11.60
C GLY A 1180 18.70 33.70 -10.09
N GLY A 1181 19.31 32.72 -9.41
CA GLY A 1181 19.70 32.79 -7.99
C GLY A 1181 18.52 32.83 -6.99
N LYS A 1182 18.69 33.45 -5.82
CA LYS A 1182 17.65 33.62 -4.77
C LYS A 1182 16.46 34.51 -5.19
N ARG A 1183 16.38 34.96 -6.46
CA ARG A 1183 15.45 36.02 -6.95
C ARG A 1183 14.18 35.51 -7.65
N GLY A 1184 13.95 34.20 -7.73
CA GLY A 1184 12.66 33.61 -8.10
C GLY A 1184 12.78 32.38 -9.00
N GLY A 1185 11.93 31.38 -8.77
CA GLY A 1185 11.71 30.24 -9.65
C GLY A 1185 10.25 30.19 -10.12
N TYR A 1186 9.98 29.51 -11.23
CA TYR A 1186 8.61 29.22 -11.64
C TYR A 1186 8.02 28.14 -10.74
N ARG A 1187 6.79 28.35 -10.26
CA ARG A 1187 5.95 27.32 -9.66
C ARG A 1187 4.59 27.39 -10.35
N GLY A 1188 4.32 26.43 -11.23
CA GLY A 1188 2.98 26.22 -11.79
C GLY A 1188 2.15 25.45 -10.77
N LEU A 1189 0.98 25.97 -10.41
CA LEU A 1189 -0.04 25.22 -9.67
C LEU A 1189 -1.08 24.79 -10.69
N VAL A 1190 -1.09 23.49 -11.00
CA VAL A 1190 -2.05 22.89 -11.93
C VAL A 1190 -3.08 22.17 -11.07
N PHE A 1191 -4.32 22.64 -11.12
CA PHE A 1191 -5.42 21.96 -10.46
C PHE A 1191 -5.86 20.82 -11.36
N LEU A 1192 -5.62 19.61 -10.87
CA LEU A 1192 -6.00 18.36 -11.52
C LEU A 1192 -6.92 17.64 -10.57
N ASP A 1193 -7.96 17.03 -11.12
CA ASP A 1193 -8.98 16.36 -10.30
C ASP A 1193 -8.45 15.08 -9.61
N SER A 1194 -7.22 14.64 -9.93
CA SER A 1194 -6.59 13.47 -9.28
C SER A 1194 -5.06 13.52 -9.25
N ILE A 1195 -4.46 12.87 -8.25
CA ILE A 1195 -3.00 12.71 -8.10
C ILE A 1195 -2.40 11.81 -9.20
N ASP A 1196 -3.15 10.85 -9.74
CA ASP A 1196 -2.70 10.05 -10.89
C ASP A 1196 -2.57 10.87 -12.16
N LYS A 1197 -3.51 11.79 -12.40
CA LYS A 1197 -3.35 12.79 -13.47
C LYS A 1197 -2.12 13.65 -13.20
N VAL A 1198 -1.77 13.95 -11.94
CA VAL A 1198 -0.52 14.67 -11.63
C VAL A 1198 0.71 13.84 -11.99
N LYS A 1199 0.76 12.54 -11.64
CA LYS A 1199 1.91 11.67 -11.96
C LYS A 1199 2.02 11.39 -13.47
N ARG A 1200 0.90 11.10 -14.13
CA ARG A 1200 0.85 10.92 -15.60
C ARG A 1200 1.19 12.22 -16.31
N LEU A 1201 0.55 13.33 -15.96
CA LEU A 1201 0.91 14.66 -16.49
C LEU A 1201 2.38 14.97 -16.25
N HIS A 1202 2.93 14.63 -15.09
CA HIS A 1202 4.35 14.82 -14.80
C HIS A 1202 5.24 13.91 -15.66
N GLY A 1203 4.86 12.65 -15.86
CA GLY A 1203 5.53 11.70 -16.76
C GLY A 1203 5.49 12.20 -18.20
N ASP A 1204 4.30 12.44 -18.74
CA ASP A 1204 4.06 12.93 -20.10
C ASP A 1204 4.70 14.32 -20.32
N TYR A 1205 4.70 15.20 -19.32
CA TYR A 1205 5.40 16.49 -19.37
C TYR A 1205 6.91 16.29 -19.40
N LEU A 1206 7.47 15.38 -18.60
CA LEU A 1206 8.90 15.07 -18.64
C LEU A 1206 9.30 14.39 -19.95
N ASP A 1207 8.46 13.52 -20.49
CA ASP A 1207 8.65 12.86 -21.78
C ASP A 1207 8.62 13.89 -22.92
N ALA A 1208 7.66 14.80 -22.89
CA ALA A 1208 7.59 15.91 -23.83
C ALA A 1208 8.81 16.86 -23.75
N GLU A 1209 9.27 17.17 -22.53
CA GLU A 1209 10.42 18.06 -22.30
C GLU A 1209 11.76 17.41 -22.65
N ARG A 1210 11.95 16.12 -22.34
CA ARG A 1210 13.25 15.43 -22.45
C ARG A 1210 13.37 14.64 -23.76
N ASN A 1211 12.29 14.01 -24.19
CA ASN A 1211 12.26 13.06 -25.30
C ASN A 1211 11.45 13.58 -26.50
N GLN A 1212 10.82 14.76 -26.39
CA GLN A 1212 10.00 15.37 -27.45
C GLN A 1212 8.83 14.48 -27.92
N ARG A 1213 8.32 13.62 -27.02
CA ARG A 1213 7.21 12.68 -27.21
C ARG A 1213 6.00 13.17 -26.40
N LEU A 1214 4.84 13.43 -27.02
CA LEU A 1214 3.61 13.95 -26.38
C LEU A 1214 2.34 13.44 -27.07
#